data_AF-A0A7Y8BLK9-F1
#
_entry.id   AF-A0A7Y8BLK9-F1
#
_cell.length_a   1.000
_cell.length_b   1.000
_cell.length_c   1.000
_cell.angle_alpha   90.00
_cell.angle_beta   90.00
_cell.angle_gamma   90.00
#
_symmetry.space_group_name_H-M   'P 1'
#
loop_
_entity.id
_entity.type
_entity.pdbx_description
1 polymer ?
#
loop_
_entity_poly.entity_id
_entity_poly.type
_entity_poly.pdbx_seq_one_letter_code
_entity_poly.pdbx_strand_id
1 'polypeptide(L)'
;MQWILMLVGLALGWLVDSVFTDALIGALLGLGIGQSLRLMSLGRRAAEQVVELEQARKALATIELRVRQLEITSGRAPEPSVAALVTEATPEVPEQALQAVAEQAPAEQPHAPIPEALRAVPELVWELPVELQESARETPRSENVHPEVDAWAPEPVMAESREPQAPRAPREPNLIERALAGARNWLFGGNTVLRVGVLLLFLGLAFLLRYATEGMVVPIEARYAGVAACAIGLLGLGWWLRLRNSNYALMLQGTGIAVLYLTVFAAMRLHPLLDPSAALGLLVAVTVFSAILAITQDALGLAAAAALGGFAAPILTSTGSGNHVALFSYFALLNAGILAIAWFKTWRLLNLIGFVGTFGIGFAWGLRSYKPELLWSTEPFLVLFFLMYLAIGLLFARRKLREMAAGPEDDSREALLHWSARQGDYVDGTMLFGPPLVGFGLQFAVVQHLEFAAAFSALGLGIIYMGLARILAGGRALLLGETCLALGVIFASLAIPLGLDARWTSAAWAVEGAGIFWLGLRQQRPFARAFALLLQIGSALAFLGKLQLGETSLLDGAPLGALLLGGSLLFSFQQVRKALPEQLSSWERNLAPVLACSGLTFLYLLAPLFFFTQGTAISWALAGLATLFVGLRLQSRSFLFSAFAVQLLGGALFLLRLKGAEGDSTAVFNAGWNGLMSASLIGLSLIAGMLLAARDEMVRNDVRLLRGLSVVLLVGLVLINLAVLFVLPWETASGVWAASGLLIIWLSLYLQQRVSFVFGLLLQVIGGAAFLMAEPELFRALSAEGLRPLAHSGFWTPMVLSLAAMVGAWRLQRGTPAATFEALSLGGLSNVLLVWGALWWGLAWVSEILRFVPTHLQPQVLLGWAALSVTLWTLLASRLSWPTLGRLCTLLTPLAVVVLYGAWHPAYHPAADYGWLAWAAVFVVHLLSLRRLAPILPARALSYAHVLGCWLILGVLALELRFGLMSLSEHYNAWRWLGWAILPSLYLVLMAAPRQWPWPVAAYPREYRLYAALPLAVLMLAWFWLANTFSDGQAEPLPYVPLLNPLDLGLMFALLGIYLWSQSAVAQWALRRDYAQLVTQAVAGLSLFAFVSALVMRTAHHWGGVPFNLDDLLESMQVQAGLSIAWTLIALGLMIGGHLRHRREVWLVGAALIAVVVAKLFFVELSNRGGLARIVSFIGVGVLLLVVGYFAPLPPKRPDPVPVTEETEGVSS
;
A
#
# COMPACT_ATOMS: atom_id res chain seq x y z
N MET A 1 -7.11 11.24 8.33
CA MET A 1 -7.77 11.99 9.41
C MET A 1 -6.78 12.44 10.49
N GLN A 2 -5.97 11.55 11.08
CA GLN A 2 -5.09 11.91 12.23
C GLN A 2 -3.99 12.93 11.88
N TRP A 3 -3.30 12.73 10.76
CA TRP A 3 -2.28 13.68 10.27
C TRP A 3 -2.86 15.05 9.90
N ILE A 4 -4.11 15.08 9.44
CA ILE A 4 -4.80 16.33 9.11
C ILE A 4 -5.07 17.12 10.40
N LEU A 5 -5.60 16.46 11.44
CA LEU A 5 -5.82 17.11 12.73
C LEU A 5 -4.51 17.53 13.39
N MET A 6 -3.43 16.76 13.24
CA MET A 6 -2.08 17.15 13.66
C MET A 6 -1.58 18.40 12.92
N LEU A 7 -1.72 18.46 11.59
CA LEU A 7 -1.31 19.61 10.78
C LEU A 7 -2.16 20.85 11.08
N VAL A 8 -3.45 20.67 11.30
CA VAL A 8 -4.36 21.74 11.74
C VAL A 8 -3.96 22.22 13.12
N GLY A 9 -3.67 21.30 14.05
CA GLY A 9 -3.15 21.64 15.38
C GLY A 9 -1.80 22.36 15.32
N LEU A 10 -0.91 21.95 14.41
CA LEU A 10 0.39 22.58 14.18
C LEU A 10 0.22 24.01 13.65
N ALA A 11 -0.64 24.19 12.65
CA ALA A 11 -0.96 25.49 12.09
C ALA A 11 -1.59 26.41 13.15
N LEU A 12 -2.50 25.89 13.97
CA LEU A 12 -3.11 26.63 15.07
C LEU A 12 -2.09 27.01 16.14
N GLY A 13 -1.21 26.09 16.55
CA GLY A 13 -0.15 26.39 17.52
C GLY A 13 0.87 27.40 16.99
N TRP A 14 1.19 27.34 15.68
CA TRP A 14 2.06 28.31 15.02
C TRP A 14 1.42 29.70 14.94
N LEU A 15 0.10 29.77 14.74
CA LEU A 15 -0.65 31.03 14.64
C LEU A 15 -0.79 31.77 15.98
N VAL A 16 -0.64 31.09 17.12
CA VAL A 16 -0.84 31.72 18.44
C VAL A 16 0.34 32.58 18.87
N ASP A 17 1.58 32.11 18.71
CA ASP A 17 2.75 32.87 19.19
C ASP A 17 4.00 32.73 18.31
N SER A 18 3.92 32.04 17.16
CA SER A 18 5.04 31.78 16.24
C SER A 18 6.27 31.08 16.83
N VAL A 19 6.18 30.60 18.08
CA VAL A 19 7.21 29.79 18.72
C VAL A 19 7.05 28.33 18.32
N PHE A 20 8.16 27.70 17.92
CA PHE A 20 8.17 26.31 17.46
C PHE A 20 7.62 25.32 18.51
N THR A 21 7.81 25.60 19.80
CA THR A 21 7.28 24.77 20.90
C THR A 21 5.76 24.74 20.90
N ASP A 22 5.09 25.86 20.64
CA ASP A 22 3.63 25.95 20.68
C ASP A 22 2.98 25.34 19.44
N ALA A 23 3.64 25.45 18.29
CA ALA A 23 3.29 24.70 17.09
C ALA A 23 3.41 23.18 17.31
N LEU A 24 4.44 22.73 18.03
CA LEU A 24 4.61 21.31 18.36
C LEU A 24 3.55 20.82 19.35
N ILE A 25 3.22 21.63 20.37
CA ILE A 25 2.15 21.33 21.34
C ILE A 25 0.80 21.26 20.62
N GLY A 26 0.51 22.23 19.75
CA GLY A 26 -0.69 22.24 18.91
C GLY A 26 -0.77 21.00 18.02
N ALA A 27 0.33 20.60 17.40
CA ALA A 27 0.41 19.37 16.60
C ALA A 27 0.10 18.12 17.43
N LEU A 28 0.68 18.00 18.63
CA LEU A 28 0.47 16.88 19.53
C LEU A 28 -0.98 16.80 20.03
N LEU A 29 -1.59 17.94 20.35
CA LEU A 29 -3.01 18.02 20.71
C LEU A 29 -3.92 17.59 19.55
N GLY A 30 -3.65 18.08 18.34
CA GLY A 30 -4.36 17.69 17.13
C GLY A 30 -4.26 16.18 16.83
N LEU A 31 -3.08 15.60 17.03
CA LEU A 31 -2.85 14.17 16.91
C LEU A 31 -3.60 13.37 17.99
N GLY A 32 -3.58 13.86 19.24
CA GLY A 32 -4.30 13.26 20.37
C GLY A 32 -5.82 13.21 20.13
N ILE A 33 -6.40 14.29 19.61
CA ILE A 33 -7.82 14.34 19.22
C ILE A 33 -8.09 13.37 18.05
N GLY A 34 -7.20 13.31 17.07
CA GLY A 34 -7.31 12.34 15.97
C GLY A 34 -7.24 10.88 16.44
N GLN A 35 -6.49 10.60 17.51
CA GLN A 35 -6.43 9.27 18.12
C GLN A 35 -7.66 8.97 18.96
N SER A 36 -8.17 9.91 19.74
CA SER A 36 -9.38 9.71 20.56
C SER A 36 -10.61 9.40 19.69
N LEU A 37 -10.81 10.13 18.59
CA LEU A 37 -11.90 9.88 17.63
C LEU A 37 -11.78 8.50 16.96
N ARG A 38 -10.54 8.06 16.67
CA ARG A 38 -10.30 6.73 16.13
C ARG A 38 -10.57 5.64 17.18
N LEU A 39 -10.18 5.86 18.43
CA LEU A 39 -10.45 4.93 19.53
C LEU A 39 -11.96 4.83 19.81
N MET A 40 -12.70 5.94 19.75
CA MET A 40 -14.16 5.94 19.87
C MET A 40 -14.84 5.18 18.73
N SER A 41 -14.38 5.37 17.48
CA SER A 41 -14.95 4.63 16.34
C SER A 41 -14.61 3.14 16.36
N LEU A 42 -13.40 2.76 16.80
CA LEU A 42 -13.03 1.36 17.05
C LEU A 42 -13.84 0.75 18.20
N GLY A 43 -14.07 1.50 19.28
CA GLY A 43 -14.92 1.06 20.39
C GLY A 43 -16.35 0.79 19.96
N ARG A 44 -16.91 1.64 19.08
CA ARG A 44 -18.25 1.45 18.51
C ARG A 44 -18.33 0.18 17.64
N ARG A 45 -17.35 -0.03 16.76
CA ARG A 45 -17.26 -1.25 15.93
C ARG A 45 -17.08 -2.52 16.75
N ALA A 46 -16.27 -2.45 17.81
CA ALA A 46 -16.09 -3.59 18.72
C ALA A 46 -17.39 -3.92 19.46
N ALA A 47 -18.16 -2.91 19.89
CA ALA A 47 -19.48 -3.14 20.50
C ALA A 47 -20.47 -3.76 19.50
N GLU A 48 -20.48 -3.30 18.24
CA GLU A 48 -21.29 -3.88 17.17
C GLU A 48 -20.92 -5.36 16.91
N GLN A 49 -19.62 -5.70 16.88
CA GLN A 49 -19.15 -7.07 16.71
C GLN A 49 -19.49 -8.00 17.89
N VAL A 50 -19.49 -7.48 19.12
CA VAL A 50 -19.90 -8.25 20.31
C VAL A 50 -21.39 -8.60 20.23
N VAL A 51 -22.23 -7.65 19.79
CA VAL A 51 -23.66 -7.89 19.58
C VAL A 51 -23.89 -8.92 18.47
N GLU A 52 -23.15 -8.83 17.36
CA GLU A 52 -23.21 -9.84 16.28
C GLU A 52 -22.78 -11.23 16.76
N LEU A 53 -21.73 -11.33 17.60
CA LEU A 53 -21.28 -12.60 18.20
C LEU A 53 -22.31 -13.19 19.16
N GLU A 54 -22.97 -12.37 19.98
CA GLU A 54 -24.06 -12.83 20.84
C GLU A 54 -25.26 -13.32 20.02
N GLN A 55 -25.60 -12.64 18.93
CA GLN A 55 -26.66 -13.06 18.01
C GLN A 55 -26.30 -14.37 17.30
N ALA A 56 -25.05 -14.52 16.85
CA ALA A 56 -24.56 -15.76 16.24
C ALA A 56 -24.56 -16.94 17.23
N ARG A 57 -24.15 -16.71 18.48
CA ARG A 57 -24.23 -17.73 19.54
C ARG A 57 -25.67 -18.15 19.83
N LYS A 58 -26.59 -17.19 19.89
CA LYS A 58 -28.03 -17.48 20.04
C LYS A 58 -28.53 -18.30 18.85
N ALA A 59 -28.20 -17.92 17.61
CA ALA A 59 -28.60 -18.66 16.41
C ALA A 59 -28.05 -20.10 16.38
N LEU A 60 -26.79 -20.29 16.77
CA LEU A 60 -26.18 -21.62 16.91
C LEU A 60 -26.91 -22.49 17.96
N ALA A 61 -27.23 -21.92 19.12
CA ALA A 61 -28.02 -22.62 20.14
C ALA A 61 -29.42 -23.02 19.62
N THR A 62 -30.06 -22.17 18.81
CA THR A 62 -31.35 -22.49 18.18
C THR A 62 -31.23 -23.59 17.12
N ILE A 63 -30.13 -23.62 16.36
CA ILE A 63 -29.85 -24.68 15.38
C ILE A 63 -29.58 -25.99 16.11
N GLU A 64 -28.79 -25.99 17.19
CA GLU A 64 -28.53 -27.18 18.00
C GLU A 64 -29.83 -27.77 18.57
N LEU A 65 -30.75 -26.92 19.04
CA LEU A 65 -32.09 -27.34 19.47
C LEU A 65 -32.92 -27.93 18.33
N ARG A 66 -32.85 -27.36 17.12
CA ARG A 66 -33.53 -27.90 15.93
C ARG A 66 -32.94 -29.23 15.46
N VAL A 67 -31.62 -29.39 15.52
CA VAL A 67 -30.95 -30.65 15.18
C VAL A 67 -31.34 -31.73 16.19
N ARG A 68 -31.35 -31.43 17.50
CA ARG A 68 -31.88 -32.37 18.51
C ARG A 68 -33.35 -32.72 18.28
N GLN A 69 -34.18 -31.76 17.89
CA GLN A 69 -35.58 -32.03 17.55
C GLN A 69 -35.72 -32.90 16.30
N LEU A 70 -34.87 -32.72 15.30
CA LEU A 70 -34.83 -33.53 14.07
C LEU A 70 -34.29 -34.94 14.31
N GLU A 71 -33.33 -35.11 15.22
CA GLU A 71 -32.87 -36.42 15.69
C GLU A 71 -34.01 -37.17 16.41
N ILE A 72 -34.84 -36.46 17.18
CA ILE A 72 -36.02 -37.02 17.85
C ILE A 72 -37.15 -37.33 16.85
N THR A 73 -37.32 -36.54 15.77
CA THR A 73 -38.37 -36.78 14.75
C THR A 73 -37.95 -37.78 13.66
N SER A 74 -36.65 -38.00 13.43
CA SER A 74 -36.14 -38.94 12.40
C SER A 74 -36.24 -40.42 12.81
N GLY A 75 -37.04 -40.77 13.81
CA GLY A 75 -37.47 -42.15 14.03
C GLY A 75 -36.33 -43.15 14.27
N ARG A 76 -35.31 -42.78 15.04
CA ARG A 76 -34.43 -43.79 15.65
C ARG A 76 -34.94 -44.04 17.06
N ALA A 77 -35.67 -45.14 17.22
CA ALA A 77 -36.17 -45.60 18.51
C ALA A 77 -35.02 -45.73 19.53
N PRO A 78 -35.25 -45.36 20.80
CA PRO A 78 -34.26 -45.51 21.85
C PRO A 78 -34.23 -46.98 22.32
N GLU A 79 -33.09 -47.66 22.20
CA GLU A 79 -32.89 -48.91 22.94
C GLU A 79 -32.60 -48.63 24.43
N PRO A 80 -33.12 -49.46 25.36
CA PRO A 80 -33.18 -49.14 26.77
C PRO A 80 -31.97 -49.65 27.58
N SER A 81 -31.57 -48.81 28.54
CA SER A 81 -31.16 -49.15 29.92
C SER A 81 -30.14 -50.28 30.15
N VAL A 82 -28.93 -49.86 30.57
CA VAL A 82 -28.31 -50.48 31.75
C VAL A 82 -28.34 -49.44 32.88
N ALA A 83 -29.23 -49.69 33.83
CA ALA A 83 -29.45 -48.91 35.02
C ALA A 83 -28.43 -49.26 36.12
N ALA A 84 -28.14 -48.23 36.93
CA ALA A 84 -27.88 -48.29 38.39
C ALA A 84 -26.52 -48.92 38.83
N LEU A 85 -25.68 -48.34 39.69
CA LEU A 85 -25.84 -47.42 40.84
C LEU A 85 -24.48 -46.73 41.16
N VAL A 86 -24.51 -45.41 41.46
CA VAL A 86 -23.86 -44.71 42.61
C VAL A 86 -22.31 -44.63 42.60
N THR A 87 -21.58 -43.50 42.71
CA THR A 87 -21.76 -42.15 43.29
C THR A 87 -20.71 -41.19 42.70
N GLU A 88 -21.00 -39.89 42.75
CA GLU A 88 -20.09 -38.72 42.85
C GLU A 88 -18.59 -38.88 42.53
N ALA A 89 -18.13 -38.16 41.50
CA ALA A 89 -17.17 -37.05 41.60
C ALA A 89 -16.43 -36.86 40.26
N THR A 90 -16.35 -35.62 39.84
CA THR A 90 -15.74 -35.06 38.61
C THR A 90 -14.30 -35.53 38.30
N PRO A 91 -13.99 -35.73 37.00
CA PRO A 91 -12.67 -35.43 36.42
C PRO A 91 -12.82 -34.60 35.11
N GLU A 92 -11.94 -33.67 34.69
CA GLU A 92 -10.50 -33.73 34.37
C GLU A 92 -10.07 -34.82 33.35
N VAL A 93 -10.09 -34.44 32.05
CA VAL A 93 -9.12 -34.67 30.93
C VAL A 93 -8.52 -36.08 30.78
N PRO A 94 -8.56 -36.78 29.61
CA PRO A 94 -7.66 -36.47 28.46
C PRO A 94 -8.08 -36.94 27.04
N GLU A 95 -8.05 -36.03 26.05
CA GLU A 95 -8.06 -36.39 24.61
C GLU A 95 -6.66 -36.83 24.14
N GLN A 96 -6.28 -38.07 24.46
CA GLN A 96 -5.21 -38.82 23.80
C GLN A 96 -5.72 -40.24 23.54
N ALA A 97 -6.47 -40.44 22.45
CA ALA A 97 -6.60 -41.72 21.72
C ALA A 97 -7.69 -41.67 20.61
N LEU A 98 -7.80 -40.56 19.87
CA LEU A 98 -8.37 -40.55 18.51
C LEU A 98 -7.33 -40.04 17.50
N GLN A 99 -6.05 -40.30 17.78
CA GLN A 99 -4.96 -40.30 16.81
C GLN A 99 -4.75 -41.72 16.29
N ALA A 100 -5.55 -42.11 15.30
CA ALA A 100 -5.16 -43.00 14.20
C ALA A 100 -6.34 -43.09 13.24
N VAL A 101 -6.11 -42.68 11.98
CA VAL A 101 -7.07 -42.64 10.85
C VAL A 101 -8.04 -41.45 10.98
N ALA A 102 -7.80 -40.25 10.47
CA ALA A 102 -7.10 -39.79 9.25
C ALA A 102 -6.96 -38.25 9.39
N GLU A 103 -5.82 -37.55 9.39
CA GLU A 103 -4.83 -37.44 8.31
C GLU A 103 -5.46 -37.66 6.92
N GLN A 104 -5.77 -36.69 6.06
CA GLN A 104 -4.96 -35.55 5.64
C GLN A 104 -5.80 -34.72 4.64
N ALA A 105 -5.68 -33.39 4.70
CA ALA A 105 -5.78 -32.56 3.50
C ALA A 105 -4.49 -31.72 3.41
N PRO A 106 -3.65 -31.91 2.38
CA PRO A 106 -2.71 -30.91 1.94
C PRO A 106 -3.16 -30.28 0.62
N ALA A 107 -2.91 -28.98 0.50
CA ALA A 107 -2.89 -28.29 -0.78
C ALA A 107 -1.58 -28.59 -1.53
N GLU A 108 -1.75 -28.84 -2.84
CA GLU A 108 -0.81 -28.71 -3.98
C GLU A 108 0.42 -29.63 -4.12
N GLN A 109 0.39 -30.51 -5.14
CA GLN A 109 1.25 -30.46 -6.35
C GLN A 109 0.81 -31.51 -7.43
N PRO A 110 1.32 -31.47 -8.70
CA PRO A 110 0.51 -31.64 -9.91
C PRO A 110 0.60 -32.99 -10.67
N HIS A 111 -0.46 -33.24 -11.47
CA HIS A 111 -0.58 -33.99 -12.73
C HIS A 111 -0.30 -35.54 -12.82
N ALA A 112 -1.42 -36.29 -12.91
CA ALA A 112 -1.84 -37.24 -13.98
C ALA A 112 -1.12 -38.60 -14.15
N PRO A 113 -1.66 -39.60 -14.93
CA PRO A 113 -3.02 -39.81 -15.51
C PRO A 113 -3.56 -41.28 -15.33
N ILE A 114 -4.63 -41.64 -16.06
CA ILE A 114 -5.08 -42.99 -16.55
C ILE A 114 -6.29 -43.57 -15.76
N PRO A 115 -7.28 -44.29 -16.36
CA PRO A 115 -8.07 -44.08 -17.58
C PRO A 115 -9.60 -44.28 -17.40
N GLU A 116 -10.34 -43.76 -18.37
CA GLU A 116 -11.49 -44.34 -19.10
C GLU A 116 -11.82 -45.83 -18.84
N ALA A 117 -12.89 -46.12 -18.09
CA ALA A 117 -13.84 -47.23 -18.28
C ALA A 117 -14.72 -47.37 -17.02
N LEU A 118 -16.01 -47.68 -17.22
CA LEU A 118 -17.09 -47.77 -16.22
C LEU A 118 -17.87 -46.47 -15.97
N ARG A 119 -18.24 -45.81 -17.07
CA ARG A 119 -19.65 -45.44 -17.30
C ARG A 119 -20.48 -46.74 -17.25
N ALA A 120 -21.38 -46.88 -16.28
CA ALA A 120 -22.65 -47.61 -16.40
C ALA A 120 -23.42 -47.62 -15.07
N VAL A 121 -24.75 -47.52 -15.19
CA VAL A 121 -25.83 -47.78 -14.21
C VAL A 121 -26.39 -46.51 -13.52
N PRO A 122 -27.72 -46.30 -13.55
CA PRO A 122 -28.31 -45.13 -14.20
C PRO A 122 -29.00 -44.14 -13.25
N GLU A 123 -29.09 -42.90 -13.71
CA GLU A 123 -29.86 -41.82 -13.11
C GLU A 123 -31.35 -42.06 -13.35
N LEU A 124 -32.14 -42.20 -12.28
CA LEU A 124 -33.60 -42.31 -12.34
C LEU A 124 -34.19 -40.98 -12.82
N VAL A 125 -34.65 -40.98 -14.06
CA VAL A 125 -35.54 -39.98 -14.66
C VAL A 125 -36.98 -40.26 -14.22
N TRP A 126 -37.70 -39.23 -13.76
CA TRP A 126 -39.16 -39.18 -13.83
C TRP A 126 -39.55 -37.93 -14.63
N GLU A 127 -39.95 -38.16 -15.88
CA GLU A 127 -40.61 -37.18 -16.75
C GLU A 127 -42.08 -37.00 -16.36
N LEU A 128 -42.59 -35.77 -16.49
CA LEU A 128 -44.01 -35.50 -16.68
C LEU A 128 -44.18 -34.78 -18.04
N PRO A 129 -45.29 -35.04 -18.76
CA PRO A 129 -45.32 -35.05 -20.22
C PRO A 129 -45.38 -33.67 -20.89
N VAL A 130 -44.79 -33.61 -22.08
CA VAL A 130 -44.94 -32.55 -23.07
C VAL A 130 -46.20 -32.82 -23.90
N GLU A 131 -47.20 -31.96 -23.75
CA GLU A 131 -48.26 -31.63 -24.72
C GLU A 131 -49.09 -30.56 -24.00
N LEU A 132 -48.94 -29.26 -24.28
CA LEU A 132 -49.38 -28.64 -25.52
C LEU A 132 -48.61 -27.34 -25.76
N GLN A 133 -47.82 -27.34 -26.82
CA GLN A 133 -47.48 -26.13 -27.57
C GLN A 133 -48.75 -25.58 -28.25
N GLU A 134 -48.88 -24.26 -28.17
CA GLU A 134 -49.32 -23.38 -29.27
C GLU A 134 -50.72 -23.57 -29.87
N SER A 135 -51.61 -22.64 -29.54
CA SER A 135 -51.96 -21.51 -30.43
C SER A 135 -53.44 -21.11 -30.28
N ALA A 136 -53.63 -19.92 -29.73
CA ALA A 136 -54.61 -18.90 -30.08
C ALA A 136 -55.97 -19.34 -30.68
N ARG A 137 -57.08 -19.05 -29.99
CA ARG A 137 -58.02 -17.95 -30.32
C ARG A 137 -59.28 -17.95 -29.44
N GLU A 138 -59.67 -16.73 -29.10
CA GLU A 138 -61.04 -16.22 -28.86
C GLU A 138 -61.74 -16.42 -27.48
N THR A 139 -62.13 -15.24 -26.97
CA THR A 139 -62.94 -14.83 -25.80
C THR A 139 -64.45 -15.24 -25.89
N PRO A 140 -65.34 -14.80 -24.96
CA PRO A 140 -65.43 -15.06 -23.52
C PRO A 140 -66.88 -15.49 -23.10
N ARG A 141 -67.10 -16.01 -21.87
CA ARG A 141 -68.36 -15.78 -21.13
C ARG A 141 -68.29 -16.17 -19.64
N SER A 142 -68.74 -15.23 -18.80
CA SER A 142 -69.59 -15.30 -17.59
C SER A 142 -69.86 -16.70 -16.97
N GLU A 143 -70.03 -16.91 -15.67
CA GLU A 143 -70.37 -16.05 -14.53
C GLU A 143 -70.39 -16.94 -13.25
N ASN A 144 -70.19 -16.31 -12.09
CA ASN A 144 -70.88 -16.53 -10.81
C ASN A 144 -70.68 -17.79 -9.93
N VAL A 145 -70.15 -17.49 -8.72
CA VAL A 145 -70.70 -17.79 -7.36
C VAL A 145 -70.48 -19.19 -6.74
N HIS A 146 -69.58 -19.23 -5.74
CA HIS A 146 -69.66 -19.74 -4.33
C HIS A 146 -70.39 -21.07 -3.98
N PRO A 147 -70.26 -21.63 -2.74
CA PRO A 147 -69.21 -21.59 -1.69
C PRO A 147 -68.90 -22.97 -1.00
N GLU A 148 -68.09 -22.96 0.08
CA GLU A 148 -68.14 -23.86 1.28
C GLU A 148 -67.65 -25.33 1.15
N VAL A 149 -66.87 -26.00 2.02
CA VAL A 149 -66.51 -25.92 3.47
C VAL A 149 -65.15 -26.61 3.74
N ASP A 150 -64.25 -25.91 4.44
CA ASP A 150 -63.53 -26.22 5.71
C ASP A 150 -62.76 -27.54 6.03
N ALA A 151 -61.89 -27.38 7.05
CA ALA A 151 -61.31 -28.35 7.99
C ALA A 151 -59.89 -28.92 7.76
N TRP A 152 -58.86 -28.07 7.84
CA TRP A 152 -57.62 -28.29 8.63
C TRP A 152 -56.52 -27.27 8.31
N ALA A 153 -56.44 -26.17 9.05
CA ALA A 153 -55.20 -25.40 9.18
C ALA A 153 -55.06 -24.89 10.62
N PRO A 154 -53.96 -25.21 11.34
CA PRO A 154 -53.75 -24.79 12.73
C PRO A 154 -53.48 -23.29 12.87
N GLU A 155 -53.97 -22.71 13.97
CA GLU A 155 -53.93 -21.28 14.31
C GLU A 155 -52.52 -20.67 14.36
N PRO A 156 -52.29 -19.51 13.72
CA PRO A 156 -51.09 -18.70 13.95
C PRO A 156 -51.28 -17.76 15.16
N VAL A 157 -50.47 -18.01 16.18
CA VAL A 157 -50.19 -17.12 17.31
C VAL A 157 -49.86 -15.71 16.83
N MET A 158 -50.57 -14.72 17.38
CA MET A 158 -50.32 -13.29 17.18
C MET A 158 -48.88 -12.91 17.56
N ALA A 159 -48.03 -12.72 16.56
CA ALA A 159 -46.82 -11.93 16.68
C ALA A 159 -47.17 -10.48 16.33
N GLU A 160 -46.96 -9.57 17.28
CA GLU A 160 -47.08 -8.13 17.09
C GLU A 160 -46.34 -7.67 15.83
N SER A 161 -47.06 -6.90 15.03
CA SER A 161 -46.66 -6.30 13.77
C SER A 161 -45.38 -5.47 13.91
N ARG A 162 -44.22 -6.08 13.66
CA ARG A 162 -43.08 -5.33 13.15
C ARG A 162 -43.44 -4.88 11.75
N GLU A 163 -43.74 -3.59 11.58
CA GLU A 163 -43.82 -2.97 10.26
C GLU A 163 -42.59 -3.39 9.43
N PRO A 164 -42.76 -3.89 8.19
CA PRO A 164 -41.64 -4.12 7.31
C PRO A 164 -40.96 -2.77 7.05
N GLN A 165 -39.70 -2.62 7.49
CA GLN A 165 -38.87 -1.53 6.99
C GLN A 165 -38.82 -1.66 5.46
N ALA A 166 -39.40 -0.69 4.76
CA ALA A 166 -39.28 -0.57 3.33
C ALA A 166 -37.80 -0.70 2.92
N PRO A 167 -37.46 -1.50 1.89
CA PRO A 167 -36.09 -1.63 1.45
C PRO A 167 -35.53 -0.25 1.14
N ARG A 168 -34.41 0.13 1.79
CA ARG A 168 -33.66 1.33 1.42
C ARG A 168 -33.29 1.20 -0.06
N ALA A 169 -33.81 2.11 -0.88
CA ALA A 169 -33.45 2.18 -2.28
C ALA A 169 -31.91 2.19 -2.41
N PRO A 170 -31.33 1.40 -3.34
CA PRO A 170 -29.88 1.37 -3.53
C PRO A 170 -29.36 2.77 -3.86
N ARG A 171 -28.23 3.14 -3.26
CA ARG A 171 -27.54 4.41 -3.56
C ARG A 171 -27.17 4.46 -5.04
N GLU A 172 -27.63 5.48 -5.74
CA GLU A 172 -27.25 5.71 -7.14
C GLU A 172 -25.72 5.87 -7.28
N PRO A 173 -25.10 5.33 -8.34
CA PRO A 173 -23.67 5.44 -8.57
C PRO A 173 -23.25 6.90 -8.81
N ASN A 174 -22.06 7.25 -8.31
CA ASN A 174 -21.52 8.61 -8.39
C ASN A 174 -21.24 9.03 -9.85
N LEU A 175 -21.37 10.34 -10.11
CA LEU A 175 -21.27 10.97 -11.44
C LEU A 175 -19.99 10.62 -12.24
N ILE A 176 -18.90 10.21 -11.57
CA ILE A 176 -17.60 9.92 -12.17
C ILE A 176 -17.55 8.50 -12.77
N GLU A 177 -18.23 7.53 -12.17
CA GLU A 177 -18.17 6.12 -12.60
C GLU A 177 -18.89 5.88 -13.94
N ARG A 178 -19.94 6.66 -14.23
CA ARG A 178 -20.67 6.60 -15.52
C ARG A 178 -19.82 7.07 -16.70
N ALA A 179 -18.87 8.00 -16.48
CA ALA A 179 -18.05 8.56 -17.55
C ALA A 179 -16.95 7.59 -18.03
N LEU A 180 -16.36 6.80 -17.13
CA LEU A 180 -15.22 5.92 -17.45
C LEU A 180 -15.62 4.69 -18.28
N ALA A 181 -16.81 4.14 -18.03
CA ALA A 181 -17.32 2.95 -18.72
C ALA A 181 -17.59 3.18 -20.21
N GLY A 182 -17.97 4.41 -20.59
CA GLY A 182 -18.23 4.77 -21.99
C GLY A 182 -16.97 4.77 -22.87
N ALA A 183 -15.81 5.15 -22.31
CA ALA A 183 -14.57 5.29 -23.07
C ALA A 183 -13.95 3.93 -23.47
N ARG A 184 -14.08 2.90 -22.62
CA ARG A 184 -13.45 1.59 -22.83
C ARG A 184 -14.06 0.82 -24.02
N ASN A 185 -15.37 0.92 -24.20
CA ASN A 185 -16.09 0.18 -25.24
C ASN A 185 -15.79 0.72 -26.66
N TRP A 186 -15.24 1.92 -26.76
CA TRP A 186 -14.88 2.54 -28.04
C TRP A 186 -13.58 1.98 -28.65
N LEU A 187 -12.61 1.55 -27.81
CA LEU A 187 -11.23 1.25 -28.26
C LEU A 187 -11.02 -0.18 -28.78
N PHE A 188 -11.70 -1.19 -28.23
CA PHE A 188 -11.40 -2.62 -28.47
C PHE A 188 -12.47 -3.41 -29.26
N GLY A 189 -13.36 -2.72 -30.00
CA GLY A 189 -14.42 -3.35 -30.80
C GLY A 189 -13.95 -3.94 -32.15
N GLY A 190 -14.75 -4.87 -32.71
CA GLY A 190 -14.39 -5.81 -33.79
C GLY A 190 -14.22 -5.28 -35.23
N ASN A 191 -13.59 -4.12 -35.44
CA ASN A 191 -13.34 -3.62 -36.81
C ASN A 191 -11.97 -2.94 -36.98
N THR A 192 -10.89 -3.53 -36.45
CA THR A 192 -9.54 -2.94 -36.38
C THR A 192 -8.69 -3.09 -37.64
N VAL A 193 -8.75 -4.22 -38.37
CA VAL A 193 -7.96 -4.42 -39.62
C VAL A 193 -8.42 -3.48 -40.75
N LEU A 194 -9.73 -3.24 -40.87
CA LEU A 194 -10.30 -2.25 -41.80
C LEU A 194 -9.88 -0.83 -41.46
N ARG A 195 -9.76 -0.48 -40.16
CA ARG A 195 -9.31 0.84 -39.69
C ARG A 195 -7.82 1.09 -39.99
N VAL A 196 -6.97 0.05 -40.00
CA VAL A 196 -5.54 0.15 -40.37
C VAL A 196 -5.36 0.25 -41.89
N GLY A 197 -6.17 -0.45 -42.69
CA GLY A 197 -6.21 -0.29 -44.14
C GLY A 197 -6.67 1.11 -44.58
N VAL A 198 -7.67 1.68 -43.89
CA VAL A 198 -8.10 3.07 -44.07
C VAL A 198 -7.02 4.07 -43.64
N LEU A 199 -6.18 3.73 -42.65
CA LEU A 199 -5.08 4.60 -42.19
C LEU A 199 -3.93 4.68 -43.22
N LEU A 200 -3.60 3.57 -43.87
CA LEU A 200 -2.60 3.53 -44.97
C LEU A 200 -3.11 4.27 -46.22
N LEU A 201 -4.41 4.15 -46.52
CA LEU A 201 -5.06 4.86 -47.62
C LEU A 201 -5.22 6.35 -47.33
N PHE A 202 -5.49 6.72 -46.06
CA PHE A 202 -5.49 8.09 -45.56
C PHE A 202 -4.10 8.71 -45.60
N LEU A 203 -3.02 7.95 -45.36
CA LEU A 203 -1.64 8.44 -45.52
C LEU A 203 -1.30 8.71 -46.99
N GLY A 204 -1.71 7.82 -47.89
CA GLY A 204 -1.59 8.02 -49.34
C GLY A 204 -2.37 9.25 -49.84
N LEU A 205 -3.55 9.50 -49.27
CA LEU A 205 -4.41 10.65 -49.60
C LEU A 205 -3.95 11.95 -48.91
N ALA A 206 -3.30 11.88 -47.76
CA ALA A 206 -2.73 13.03 -47.05
C ALA A 206 -1.51 13.61 -47.79
N PHE A 207 -0.69 12.75 -48.42
CA PHE A 207 0.34 13.19 -49.36
C PHE A 207 -0.24 13.85 -50.62
N LEU A 208 -1.53 13.62 -50.92
CA LEU A 208 -2.25 14.16 -52.07
C LEU A 208 -3.06 15.43 -51.74
N LEU A 209 -3.59 15.57 -50.52
CA LEU A 209 -4.37 16.73 -50.07
C LEU A 209 -3.49 17.92 -49.65
N ARG A 210 -2.30 17.64 -49.08
CA ARG A 210 -1.28 18.67 -48.82
C ARG A 210 -0.82 19.35 -50.11
N TYR A 211 -0.90 18.66 -51.24
CA TYR A 211 -0.67 19.23 -52.57
C TYR A 211 -1.81 20.16 -53.06
N ALA A 212 -2.98 20.19 -52.40
CA ALA A 212 -4.19 20.87 -52.89
C ALA A 212 -4.61 22.14 -52.10
N THR A 213 -4.27 22.29 -50.81
CA THR A 213 -4.77 23.38 -49.95
C THR A 213 -3.92 24.65 -49.92
N GLU A 214 -2.84 24.73 -50.68
CA GLU A 214 -2.01 25.94 -50.78
C GLU A 214 -2.72 27.09 -51.59
N GLY A 215 -4.07 27.22 -51.54
CA GLY A 215 -4.87 27.98 -52.53
C GLY A 215 -6.00 29.01 -52.18
N MET A 216 -6.68 29.15 -50.99
CA MET A 216 -7.87 30.07 -50.81
C MET A 216 -8.17 30.67 -49.36
N VAL A 217 -8.85 31.86 -49.17
CA VAL A 217 -9.05 32.65 -47.87
C VAL A 217 -10.50 33.29 -47.63
N VAL A 218 -11.05 33.39 -46.39
CA VAL A 218 -12.41 33.97 -45.98
C VAL A 218 -12.37 35.02 -44.80
N PRO A 219 -13.20 36.11 -44.73
CA PRO A 219 -13.22 37.16 -43.66
C PRO A 219 -13.72 36.73 -42.24
N ILE A 220 -13.61 37.59 -41.20
CA ILE A 220 -13.80 37.24 -39.75
C ILE A 220 -15.20 37.59 -39.20
N GLU A 221 -15.80 38.70 -39.60
CA GLU A 221 -17.12 39.16 -39.15
C GLU A 221 -18.20 38.16 -39.58
N ALA A 222 -18.06 37.61 -40.79
CA ALA A 222 -18.89 36.54 -41.33
C ALA A 222 -18.82 35.25 -40.48
N ARG A 223 -17.71 35.03 -39.76
CA ARG A 223 -17.54 33.85 -38.90
C ARG A 223 -18.35 34.02 -37.60
N TYR A 224 -18.29 35.18 -36.94
CA TYR A 224 -19.06 35.44 -35.71
C TYR A 224 -20.57 35.58 -35.98
N ALA A 225 -20.94 36.21 -37.10
CA ALA A 225 -22.33 36.27 -37.54
C ALA A 225 -22.89 34.88 -37.85
N GLY A 226 -22.09 34.03 -38.52
CA GLY A 226 -22.44 32.64 -38.78
C GLY A 226 -22.67 31.83 -37.51
N VAL A 227 -21.80 31.98 -36.50
CA VAL A 227 -21.93 31.29 -35.20
C VAL A 227 -23.16 31.79 -34.42
N ALA A 228 -23.42 33.09 -34.39
CA ALA A 228 -24.60 33.65 -33.72
C ALA A 228 -25.91 33.19 -34.40
N ALA A 229 -25.95 33.17 -35.74
CA ALA A 229 -27.09 32.67 -36.50
C ALA A 229 -27.35 31.18 -36.24
N CYS A 230 -26.29 30.37 -36.19
CA CYS A 230 -26.40 28.96 -35.78
C CYS A 230 -26.95 28.83 -34.35
N ALA A 231 -26.53 29.66 -33.40
CA ALA A 231 -26.99 29.60 -32.01
C ALA A 231 -28.49 29.94 -31.85
N ILE A 232 -28.98 30.97 -32.55
CA ILE A 232 -30.41 31.31 -32.59
C ILE A 232 -31.20 30.19 -33.31
N GLY A 233 -30.63 29.60 -34.36
CA GLY A 233 -31.17 28.42 -35.04
C GLY A 233 -31.34 27.23 -34.10
N LEU A 234 -30.39 26.98 -33.20
CA LEU A 234 -30.47 25.93 -32.17
C LEU A 234 -31.58 26.22 -31.15
N LEU A 235 -31.79 27.49 -30.75
CA LEU A 235 -32.89 27.87 -29.87
C LEU A 235 -34.26 27.66 -30.53
N GLY A 236 -34.41 28.06 -31.79
CA GLY A 236 -35.63 27.88 -32.56
C GLY A 236 -35.95 26.40 -32.80
N LEU A 237 -34.95 25.61 -33.17
CA LEU A 237 -35.07 24.16 -33.35
C LEU A 237 -35.41 23.47 -32.01
N GLY A 238 -34.81 23.93 -30.92
CA GLY A 238 -35.13 23.49 -29.57
C GLY A 238 -36.56 23.84 -29.13
N TRP A 239 -37.08 25.02 -29.49
CA TRP A 239 -38.47 25.42 -29.22
C TRP A 239 -39.47 24.58 -30.01
N TRP A 240 -39.14 24.24 -31.27
CA TRP A 240 -39.96 23.39 -32.13
C TRP A 240 -39.98 21.93 -31.66
N LEU A 241 -38.83 21.38 -31.24
CA LEU A 241 -38.74 19.99 -30.77
C LEU A 241 -39.30 19.76 -29.36
N ARG A 242 -39.71 20.82 -28.64
CA ARG A 242 -40.16 20.71 -27.23
C ARG A 242 -41.34 19.74 -27.04
N LEU A 243 -42.20 19.62 -28.06
CA LEU A 243 -43.37 18.74 -28.03
C LEU A 243 -43.05 17.29 -28.45
N ARG A 244 -41.90 17.05 -29.11
CA ARG A 244 -41.49 15.71 -29.62
C ARG A 244 -40.48 15.00 -28.73
N ASN A 245 -39.49 15.73 -28.21
CA ASN A 245 -38.48 15.18 -27.32
C ASN A 245 -37.96 16.26 -26.37
N SER A 246 -38.58 16.35 -25.19
CA SER A 246 -38.32 17.40 -24.21
C SER A 246 -36.85 17.45 -23.74
N ASN A 247 -36.21 16.29 -23.55
CA ASN A 247 -34.82 16.23 -23.07
C ASN A 247 -33.81 16.71 -24.12
N TYR A 248 -33.99 16.28 -25.38
CA TYR A 248 -33.14 16.74 -26.49
C TYR A 248 -33.37 18.23 -26.80
N ALA A 249 -34.62 18.70 -26.70
CA ALA A 249 -34.98 20.11 -26.85
C ALA A 249 -34.32 21.01 -25.79
N LEU A 250 -34.34 20.59 -24.52
CA LEU A 250 -33.69 21.33 -23.42
C LEU A 250 -32.16 21.39 -23.58
N MET A 251 -31.51 20.32 -24.05
CA MET A 251 -30.07 20.33 -24.35
C MET A 251 -29.73 21.30 -25.48
N LEU A 252 -30.56 21.35 -26.53
CA LEU A 252 -30.35 22.24 -27.65
C LEU A 252 -30.58 23.71 -27.30
N GLN A 253 -31.63 24.00 -26.51
CA GLN A 253 -31.92 25.34 -25.98
C GLN A 253 -30.82 25.82 -25.02
N GLY A 254 -30.35 24.95 -24.11
CA GLY A 254 -29.24 25.26 -23.21
C GLY A 254 -27.93 25.52 -23.97
N THR A 255 -27.64 24.73 -25.00
CA THR A 255 -26.46 24.92 -25.86
C THR A 255 -26.54 26.24 -26.63
N GLY A 256 -27.71 26.57 -27.18
CA GLY A 256 -27.93 27.86 -27.86
C GLY A 256 -27.71 29.06 -26.94
N ILE A 257 -28.22 29.02 -25.69
CA ILE A 257 -28.01 30.08 -24.70
C ILE A 257 -26.52 30.21 -24.35
N ALA A 258 -25.82 29.10 -24.12
CA ALA A 258 -24.40 29.10 -23.80
C ALA A 258 -23.52 29.64 -24.96
N VAL A 259 -23.82 29.25 -26.20
CA VAL A 259 -23.11 29.77 -27.38
C VAL A 259 -23.37 31.27 -27.55
N LEU A 260 -24.57 31.77 -27.26
CA LEU A 260 -24.85 33.22 -27.28
C LEU A 260 -24.03 33.98 -26.21
N TYR A 261 -23.96 33.47 -24.97
CA TYR A 261 -23.09 34.05 -23.93
C TYR A 261 -21.63 34.13 -24.36
N LEU A 262 -21.08 33.02 -24.88
CA LEU A 262 -19.70 32.95 -25.32
C LEU A 262 -19.43 33.83 -26.55
N THR A 263 -20.39 33.94 -27.46
CA THR A 263 -20.27 34.77 -28.66
C THR A 263 -20.24 36.26 -28.28
N VAL A 264 -21.10 36.71 -27.36
CA VAL A 264 -21.09 38.09 -26.85
C VAL A 264 -19.79 38.40 -26.11
N PHE A 265 -19.29 37.46 -25.31
CA PHE A 265 -18.00 37.60 -24.63
C PHE A 265 -16.81 37.65 -25.60
N ALA A 266 -16.76 36.75 -26.59
CA ALA A 266 -15.70 36.71 -27.61
C ALA A 266 -15.71 37.97 -28.48
N ALA A 267 -16.89 38.46 -28.85
CA ALA A 267 -17.07 39.69 -29.63
C ALA A 267 -16.79 40.97 -28.82
N MET A 268 -16.81 40.93 -27.48
CA MET A 268 -16.36 42.06 -26.66
C MET A 268 -14.85 42.01 -26.39
N ARG A 269 -14.31 40.82 -26.10
CA ARG A 269 -12.96 40.68 -25.49
C ARG A 269 -11.86 40.13 -26.40
N LEU A 270 -12.19 39.30 -27.40
CA LEU A 270 -11.20 38.67 -28.29
C LEU A 270 -11.05 39.43 -29.61
N HIS A 271 -12.15 39.91 -30.16
CA HIS A 271 -12.17 40.79 -31.32
C HIS A 271 -13.11 41.93 -30.95
N PRO A 272 -12.62 43.12 -30.55
CA PRO A 272 -13.39 44.19 -29.90
C PRO A 272 -14.43 44.80 -30.86
N LEU A 273 -15.50 44.05 -31.09
CA LEU A 273 -16.61 44.35 -31.97
C LEU A 273 -17.80 44.93 -31.18
N LEU A 274 -17.83 44.77 -29.85
CA LEU A 274 -18.91 45.21 -28.95
C LEU A 274 -18.39 46.01 -27.74
N ASP A 275 -19.04 47.13 -27.41
CA ASP A 275 -18.77 47.93 -26.21
C ASP A 275 -19.28 47.26 -24.90
N PRO A 276 -18.64 47.49 -23.73
CA PRO A 276 -19.00 46.83 -22.48
C PRO A 276 -20.42 47.12 -21.96
N SER A 277 -20.95 48.31 -22.18
CA SER A 277 -22.34 48.67 -21.81
C SER A 277 -23.36 47.97 -22.71
N ALA A 278 -23.06 47.86 -24.01
CA ALA A 278 -23.87 47.12 -24.98
C ALA A 278 -23.83 45.61 -24.70
N ALA A 279 -22.65 45.07 -24.35
CA ALA A 279 -22.48 43.69 -23.95
C ALA A 279 -23.24 43.37 -22.65
N LEU A 280 -23.17 44.23 -21.62
CA LEU A 280 -23.97 44.07 -20.39
C LEU A 280 -25.47 44.09 -20.69
N GLY A 281 -25.94 45.04 -21.52
CA GLY A 281 -27.33 45.10 -21.94
C GLY A 281 -27.81 43.83 -22.65
N LEU A 282 -26.98 43.28 -23.55
CA LEU A 282 -27.28 42.06 -24.30
C LEU A 282 -27.26 40.81 -23.41
N LEU A 283 -26.32 40.73 -22.46
CA LEU A 283 -26.29 39.66 -21.46
C LEU A 283 -27.50 39.71 -20.53
N VAL A 284 -27.91 40.90 -20.07
CA VAL A 284 -29.16 41.06 -19.28
C VAL A 284 -30.36 40.63 -20.10
N ALA A 285 -30.46 41.03 -21.38
CA ALA A 285 -31.54 40.56 -22.26
C ALA A 285 -31.57 39.03 -22.39
N VAL A 286 -30.40 38.39 -22.56
CA VAL A 286 -30.29 36.92 -22.60
C VAL A 286 -30.67 36.28 -21.26
N THR A 287 -30.31 36.86 -20.10
CA THR A 287 -30.73 36.35 -18.77
C THR A 287 -32.24 36.40 -18.58
N VAL A 288 -32.87 37.53 -18.93
CA VAL A 288 -34.33 37.72 -18.79
C VAL A 288 -35.07 36.80 -19.75
N PHE A 289 -34.60 36.69 -21.00
CA PHE A 289 -35.17 35.75 -21.97
C PHE A 289 -35.05 34.30 -21.51
N SER A 290 -33.89 33.91 -20.98
CA SER A 290 -33.68 32.57 -20.41
C SER A 290 -34.53 32.31 -19.16
N ALA A 291 -34.77 33.32 -18.32
CA ALA A 291 -35.64 33.20 -17.14
C ALA A 291 -37.11 33.04 -17.54
N ILE A 292 -37.58 33.79 -18.53
CA ILE A 292 -38.92 33.62 -19.11
C ILE A 292 -39.08 32.22 -19.72
N LEU A 293 -38.06 31.76 -20.46
CA LEU A 293 -38.04 30.43 -21.07
C LEU A 293 -38.08 29.31 -20.02
N ALA A 294 -37.41 29.51 -18.89
CA ALA A 294 -37.40 28.57 -17.77
C ALA A 294 -38.73 28.52 -17.00
N ILE A 295 -39.37 29.67 -16.77
CA ILE A 295 -40.67 29.75 -16.09
C ILE A 295 -41.77 29.14 -16.98
N THR A 296 -41.75 29.45 -18.29
CA THR A 296 -42.75 28.95 -19.25
C THR A 296 -42.66 27.45 -19.52
N GLN A 297 -41.46 26.85 -19.38
CA GLN A 297 -41.25 25.41 -19.61
C GLN A 297 -41.09 24.60 -18.30
N ASP A 298 -41.31 25.20 -17.12
CA ASP A 298 -41.10 24.61 -15.79
C ASP A 298 -39.74 23.87 -15.67
N ALA A 299 -38.69 24.45 -16.26
CA ALA A 299 -37.40 23.78 -16.47
C ALA A 299 -36.31 24.31 -15.52
N LEU A 300 -36.05 23.58 -14.42
CA LEU A 300 -35.04 23.94 -13.42
C LEU A 300 -33.64 24.15 -14.01
N GLY A 301 -33.25 23.35 -15.01
CA GLY A 301 -31.94 23.46 -15.66
C GLY A 301 -31.73 24.79 -16.39
N LEU A 302 -32.77 25.32 -17.03
CA LEU A 302 -32.73 26.64 -17.67
C LEU A 302 -32.77 27.78 -16.65
N ALA A 303 -33.52 27.63 -15.55
CA ALA A 303 -33.56 28.62 -14.46
C ALA A 303 -32.21 28.74 -13.75
N ALA A 304 -31.54 27.60 -13.50
CA ALA A 304 -30.21 27.57 -12.92
C ALA A 304 -29.17 28.20 -13.85
N ALA A 305 -29.22 27.91 -15.16
CA ALA A 305 -28.37 28.55 -16.16
C ALA A 305 -28.60 30.07 -16.24
N ALA A 306 -29.85 30.52 -16.19
CA ALA A 306 -30.20 31.94 -16.17
C ALA A 306 -29.69 32.66 -14.90
N ALA A 307 -29.85 32.06 -13.72
CA ALA A 307 -29.38 32.62 -12.46
C ALA A 307 -27.85 32.68 -12.38
N LEU A 308 -27.16 31.60 -12.78
CA LEU A 308 -25.69 31.58 -12.85
C LEU A 308 -25.17 32.62 -13.85
N GLY A 309 -25.78 32.71 -15.03
CA GLY A 309 -25.46 33.73 -16.03
C GLY A 309 -25.69 35.16 -15.51
N GLY A 310 -26.78 35.37 -14.76
CA GLY A 310 -27.12 36.67 -14.15
C GLY A 310 -26.12 37.13 -13.10
N PHE A 311 -25.69 36.26 -12.18
CA PHE A 311 -24.62 36.60 -11.24
C PHE A 311 -23.24 36.73 -11.91
N ALA A 312 -23.01 36.04 -13.03
CA ALA A 312 -21.75 36.13 -13.78
C ALA A 312 -21.65 37.37 -14.67
N ALA A 313 -22.76 37.93 -15.15
CA ALA A 313 -22.75 39.01 -16.14
C ALA A 313 -21.97 40.27 -15.67
N PRO A 314 -22.17 40.83 -14.47
CA PRO A 314 -21.40 41.99 -14.00
C PRO A 314 -19.90 41.69 -13.80
N ILE A 315 -19.54 40.43 -13.51
CA ILE A 315 -18.15 40.00 -13.36
C ILE A 315 -17.48 39.95 -14.75
N LEU A 316 -18.18 39.41 -15.75
CA LEU A 316 -17.67 39.25 -17.10
C LEU A 316 -17.53 40.59 -17.84
N THR A 317 -18.36 41.58 -17.52
CA THR A 317 -18.34 42.92 -18.14
C THR A 317 -17.70 43.99 -17.25
N SER A 318 -17.03 43.60 -16.16
CA SER A 318 -16.49 44.56 -15.19
C SER A 318 -15.46 45.50 -15.82
N THR A 319 -15.67 46.81 -15.66
CA THR A 319 -14.78 47.88 -16.14
C THR A 319 -13.79 48.37 -15.08
N GLY A 320 -13.82 47.80 -13.87
CA GLY A 320 -12.93 48.20 -12.76
C GLY A 320 -13.32 49.50 -12.03
N SER A 321 -14.52 50.05 -12.25
CA SER A 321 -14.96 51.37 -11.74
C SER A 321 -15.18 51.47 -10.22
N GLY A 322 -15.15 50.36 -9.47
CA GLY A 322 -15.23 50.34 -8.01
C GLY A 322 -16.59 50.71 -7.39
N ASN A 323 -17.64 50.93 -8.19
CA ASN A 323 -18.96 51.33 -7.70
C ASN A 323 -19.74 50.13 -7.10
N HIS A 324 -19.59 49.90 -5.80
CA HIS A 324 -20.28 48.82 -5.07
C HIS A 324 -21.78 49.02 -4.97
N VAL A 325 -22.26 50.28 -4.96
CA VAL A 325 -23.70 50.59 -4.91
C VAL A 325 -24.39 50.09 -6.17
N ALA A 326 -23.78 50.26 -7.35
CA ALA A 326 -24.34 49.74 -8.61
C ALA A 326 -24.38 48.20 -8.63
N LEU A 327 -23.30 47.56 -8.17
CA LEU A 327 -23.21 46.09 -8.08
C LEU A 327 -24.24 45.50 -7.10
N PHE A 328 -24.34 46.06 -5.89
CA PHE A 328 -25.29 45.59 -4.89
C PHE A 328 -26.74 45.94 -5.23
N SER A 329 -27.00 47.04 -5.93
CA SER A 329 -28.33 47.35 -6.45
C SER A 329 -28.74 46.36 -7.56
N TYR A 330 -27.81 45.96 -8.44
CA TYR A 330 -28.06 44.91 -9.43
C TYR A 330 -28.35 43.56 -8.76
N PHE A 331 -27.59 43.18 -7.74
CA PHE A 331 -27.88 41.97 -6.97
C PHE A 331 -29.19 42.08 -6.18
N ALA A 332 -29.55 43.25 -5.65
CA ALA A 332 -30.84 43.45 -5.02
C ALA A 332 -31.99 43.20 -6.02
N LEU A 333 -31.86 43.67 -7.27
CA LEU A 333 -32.84 43.41 -8.33
C LEU A 333 -32.93 41.91 -8.69
N LEU A 334 -31.79 41.24 -8.86
CA LEU A 334 -31.74 39.81 -9.16
C LEU A 334 -32.33 38.98 -8.00
N ASN A 335 -31.97 39.31 -6.76
CA ASN A 335 -32.53 38.69 -5.55
C ASN A 335 -34.02 39.00 -5.36
N ALA A 336 -34.50 40.17 -5.77
CA ALA A 336 -35.93 40.47 -5.78
C ALA A 336 -36.68 39.56 -6.78
N GLY A 337 -36.05 39.25 -7.93
CA GLY A 337 -36.55 38.25 -8.86
C GLY A 337 -36.59 36.83 -8.26
N ILE A 338 -35.54 36.43 -7.54
CA ILE A 338 -35.51 35.13 -6.83
C ILE A 338 -36.57 35.10 -5.71
N LEU A 339 -36.72 36.17 -4.93
CA LEU A 339 -37.74 36.31 -3.89
C LEU A 339 -39.15 36.27 -4.48
N ALA A 340 -39.40 36.92 -5.61
CA ALA A 340 -40.67 36.86 -6.32
C ALA A 340 -40.97 35.44 -6.82
N ILE A 341 -39.98 34.74 -7.39
CA ILE A 341 -40.14 33.33 -7.78
C ILE A 341 -40.39 32.46 -6.54
N ALA A 342 -39.70 32.70 -5.42
CA ALA A 342 -39.88 31.96 -4.16
C ALA A 342 -41.29 32.16 -3.56
N TRP A 343 -41.98 33.25 -3.90
CA TRP A 343 -43.39 33.44 -3.58
C TRP A 343 -44.30 32.45 -4.33
N PHE A 344 -43.92 32.05 -5.55
CA PHE A 344 -44.72 31.23 -6.46
C PHE A 344 -44.23 29.78 -6.69
N LYS A 345 -42.96 29.44 -6.42
CA LYS A 345 -42.34 28.12 -6.63
C LYS A 345 -41.26 27.85 -5.57
N THR A 346 -41.14 26.61 -5.09
CA THR A 346 -40.20 26.18 -4.03
C THR A 346 -38.89 25.58 -4.57
N TRP A 347 -38.26 26.23 -5.55
CA TRP A 347 -37.00 25.74 -6.15
C TRP A 347 -35.78 26.03 -5.26
N ARG A 348 -35.43 25.06 -4.41
CA ARG A 348 -34.29 25.14 -3.49
C ARG A 348 -32.96 25.50 -4.17
N LEU A 349 -32.66 24.88 -5.32
CA LEU A 349 -31.41 25.11 -6.06
C LEU A 349 -31.25 26.57 -6.50
N LEU A 350 -32.35 27.23 -6.88
CA LEU A 350 -32.35 28.62 -7.31
C LEU A 350 -32.02 29.56 -6.15
N ASN A 351 -32.67 29.36 -5.00
CA ASN A 351 -32.43 30.15 -3.79
C ASN A 351 -30.99 29.97 -3.27
N LEU A 352 -30.40 28.77 -3.42
CA LEU A 352 -29.01 28.50 -3.06
C LEU A 352 -28.02 29.23 -3.98
N ILE A 353 -28.25 29.20 -5.31
CA ILE A 353 -27.44 29.96 -6.28
C ILE A 353 -27.50 31.45 -5.94
N GLY A 354 -28.68 31.96 -5.61
CA GLY A 354 -28.87 33.33 -5.11
C GLY A 354 -28.03 33.64 -3.87
N PHE A 355 -28.17 32.81 -2.84
CA PHE A 355 -27.50 33.02 -1.54
C PHE A 355 -25.99 33.03 -1.69
N VAL A 356 -25.45 32.03 -2.41
CA VAL A 356 -24.01 31.90 -2.66
C VAL A 356 -23.50 33.03 -3.56
N GLY A 357 -24.25 33.40 -4.61
CA GLY A 357 -23.89 34.53 -5.46
C GLY A 357 -23.81 35.84 -4.66
N THR A 358 -24.82 36.14 -3.85
CA THR A 358 -24.94 37.41 -3.13
C THR A 358 -23.93 37.53 -1.99
N PHE A 359 -23.93 36.57 -1.05
CA PHE A 359 -23.02 36.62 0.10
C PHE A 359 -21.59 36.23 -0.28
N GLY A 360 -21.39 35.34 -1.25
CA GLY A 360 -20.05 34.96 -1.71
C GLY A 360 -19.33 36.12 -2.42
N ILE A 361 -20.02 36.81 -3.33
CA ILE A 361 -19.46 37.99 -4.00
C ILE A 361 -19.36 39.17 -3.02
N GLY A 362 -20.36 39.37 -2.16
CA GLY A 362 -20.33 40.39 -1.10
C GLY A 362 -19.17 40.21 -0.11
N PHE A 363 -18.88 38.97 0.30
CA PHE A 363 -17.73 38.62 1.14
C PHE A 363 -16.40 38.84 0.41
N ALA A 364 -16.31 38.43 -0.86
CA ALA A 364 -15.12 38.64 -1.68
C ALA A 364 -14.81 40.14 -1.89
N TRP A 365 -15.85 40.97 -2.04
CA TRP A 365 -15.70 42.43 -2.06
C TRP A 365 -15.32 42.98 -0.68
N GLY A 366 -15.95 42.51 0.40
CA GLY A 366 -15.65 42.91 1.77
C GLY A 366 -14.20 42.70 2.17
N LEU A 367 -13.60 41.57 1.78
CA LEU A 367 -12.19 41.28 2.04
C LEU A 367 -11.21 42.13 1.23
N ARG A 368 -11.59 42.57 0.02
CA ARG A 368 -10.66 43.19 -0.94
C ARG A 368 -10.79 44.70 -1.06
N SER A 369 -11.95 45.27 -0.73
CA SER A 369 -12.30 46.63 -1.12
C SER A 369 -13.06 47.44 -0.05
N TYR A 370 -13.41 46.84 1.09
CA TYR A 370 -14.11 47.54 2.16
C TYR A 370 -13.19 48.50 2.94
N LYS A 371 -13.74 49.66 3.33
CA LYS A 371 -13.11 50.63 4.22
C LYS A 371 -14.12 51.07 5.29
N PRO A 372 -13.71 51.40 6.52
CA PRO A 372 -14.63 51.86 7.58
C PRO A 372 -15.52 53.04 7.14
N GLU A 373 -15.02 53.90 6.24
CA GLU A 373 -15.74 55.02 5.63
C GLU A 373 -16.99 54.61 4.83
N LEU A 374 -17.00 53.39 4.26
CA LEU A 374 -18.09 52.86 3.44
C LEU A 374 -19.19 52.18 4.27
N LEU A 375 -19.05 52.14 5.61
CA LEU A 375 -19.98 51.47 6.52
C LEU A 375 -21.44 51.88 6.25
N TRP A 376 -21.72 53.18 6.22
CA TRP A 376 -23.07 53.71 6.02
C TRP A 376 -23.68 53.39 4.64
N SER A 377 -22.83 53.18 3.63
CA SER A 377 -23.28 52.78 2.29
C SER A 377 -23.42 51.27 2.12
N THR A 378 -22.85 50.47 3.02
CA THR A 378 -22.76 49.00 2.91
C THR A 378 -23.71 48.31 3.89
N GLU A 379 -23.83 48.83 5.11
CA GLU A 379 -24.67 48.30 6.18
C GLU A 379 -26.16 48.17 5.77
N PRO A 380 -26.78 49.14 5.07
CA PRO A 380 -28.16 48.98 4.61
C PRO A 380 -28.34 47.80 3.65
N PHE A 381 -27.36 47.53 2.77
CA PHE A 381 -27.42 46.36 1.87
C PHE A 381 -27.20 45.05 2.62
N LEU A 382 -26.31 45.02 3.62
CA LEU A 382 -26.09 43.83 4.45
C LEU A 382 -27.36 43.47 5.24
N VAL A 383 -28.01 44.48 5.85
CA VAL A 383 -29.30 44.31 6.53
C VAL A 383 -30.39 43.90 5.54
N LEU A 384 -30.47 44.54 4.36
CA LEU A 384 -31.46 44.21 3.33
C LEU A 384 -31.31 42.76 2.85
N PHE A 385 -30.09 42.31 2.52
CA PHE A 385 -29.85 40.94 2.09
C PHE A 385 -30.11 39.93 3.20
N PHE A 386 -29.72 40.24 4.45
CA PHE A 386 -30.07 39.41 5.61
C PHE A 386 -31.58 39.25 5.75
N LEU A 387 -32.35 40.34 5.65
CA LEU A 387 -33.82 40.31 5.74
C LEU A 387 -34.45 39.60 4.54
N MET A 388 -33.95 39.80 3.32
CA MET A 388 -34.45 39.11 2.12
C MET A 388 -34.26 37.60 2.22
N TYR A 389 -33.09 37.12 2.66
CA TYR A 389 -32.84 35.68 2.80
C TYR A 389 -33.52 35.06 4.02
N LEU A 390 -33.68 35.82 5.11
CA LEU A 390 -34.54 35.42 6.23
C LEU A 390 -36.01 35.29 5.77
N ALA A 391 -36.50 36.22 4.96
CA ALA A 391 -37.84 36.16 4.37
C ALA A 391 -38.01 35.01 3.38
N ILE A 392 -37.03 34.74 2.50
CA ILE A 392 -37.04 33.58 1.59
C ILE A 392 -37.11 32.27 2.39
N GLY A 393 -36.31 32.14 3.45
CA GLY A 393 -36.33 30.96 4.32
C GLY A 393 -37.68 30.76 5.03
N LEU A 394 -38.28 31.85 5.53
CA LEU A 394 -39.59 31.82 6.18
C LEU A 394 -40.74 31.55 5.18
N LEU A 395 -40.69 32.11 3.96
CA LEU A 395 -41.69 31.88 2.90
C LEU A 395 -41.63 30.45 2.37
N PHE A 396 -40.42 29.91 2.19
CA PHE A 396 -40.20 28.51 1.83
C PHE A 396 -40.82 27.58 2.89
N ALA A 397 -40.53 27.82 4.17
CA ALA A 397 -41.09 27.06 5.29
C ALA A 397 -42.62 27.19 5.36
N ARG A 398 -43.16 28.41 5.26
CA ARG A 398 -44.61 28.67 5.31
C ARG A 398 -45.36 27.99 4.17
N ARG A 399 -44.78 27.96 2.96
CA ARG A 399 -45.42 27.37 1.79
C ARG A 399 -45.43 25.85 1.84
N LYS A 400 -44.28 25.23 2.14
CA LYS A 400 -44.22 23.78 2.41
C LYS A 400 -45.20 23.38 3.52
N LEU A 401 -45.30 24.17 4.59
CA LEU A 401 -46.26 23.94 5.68
C LEU A 401 -47.74 24.10 5.25
N ARG A 402 -48.04 24.90 4.22
CA ARG A 402 -49.40 25.07 3.66
C ARG A 402 -49.77 24.00 2.63
N GLU A 403 -48.82 23.50 1.86
CA GLU A 403 -49.01 22.41 0.89
C GLU A 403 -49.24 21.05 1.59
N MET A 404 -48.87 20.92 2.87
CA MET A 404 -49.11 19.74 3.69
C MET A 404 -50.52 19.77 4.33
N ALA A 405 -51.44 18.96 3.79
CA ALA A 405 -52.87 19.00 4.11
C ALA A 405 -53.31 18.33 5.44
N ALA A 406 -52.44 17.65 6.19
CA ALA A 406 -52.81 17.00 7.47
C ALA A 406 -51.86 17.38 8.62
N GLY A 407 -52.40 17.98 9.69
CA GLY A 407 -51.69 18.14 10.97
C GLY A 407 -51.83 16.88 11.83
N PRO A 408 -51.08 16.75 12.94
CA PRO A 408 -51.28 15.65 13.88
C PRO A 408 -52.69 15.71 14.49
N GLU A 409 -53.28 14.56 14.80
CA GLU A 409 -54.61 14.45 15.41
C GLU A 409 -54.66 14.95 16.87
N ASP A 410 -53.49 15.10 17.51
CA ASP A 410 -53.33 15.46 18.92
C ASP A 410 -52.49 16.74 19.08
N ASP A 411 -53.02 17.75 19.78
CA ASP A 411 -52.46 19.12 19.88
C ASP A 411 -51.37 19.28 20.96
N SER A 412 -50.86 18.18 21.52
CA SER A 412 -49.85 18.20 22.59
C SER A 412 -48.46 18.68 22.10
N ARG A 413 -47.71 19.39 22.97
CA ARG A 413 -46.41 20.00 22.63
C ARG A 413 -45.39 18.97 22.11
N GLU A 414 -45.33 17.80 22.73
CA GLU A 414 -44.40 16.73 22.34
C GLU A 414 -44.81 16.07 21.02
N ALA A 415 -46.11 15.86 20.78
CA ALA A 415 -46.61 15.32 19.52
C ALA A 415 -46.35 16.25 18.34
N LEU A 416 -46.51 17.57 18.54
CA LEU A 416 -46.20 18.59 17.52
C LEU A 416 -44.69 18.66 17.20
N LEU A 417 -43.81 18.53 18.19
CA LEU A 417 -42.36 18.46 17.97
C LEU A 417 -41.95 17.20 17.20
N HIS A 418 -42.50 16.05 17.56
CA HIS A 418 -42.20 14.79 16.87
C HIS A 418 -42.75 14.76 15.44
N TRP A 419 -43.96 15.28 15.22
CA TRP A 419 -44.55 15.41 13.89
C TRP A 419 -43.72 16.34 13.00
N SER A 420 -43.37 17.54 13.50
CA SER A 420 -42.58 18.53 12.74
C SER A 420 -41.15 18.04 12.46
N ALA A 421 -40.51 17.32 13.39
CA ALA A 421 -39.18 16.74 13.19
C ALA A 421 -39.16 15.61 12.14
N ARG A 422 -40.25 14.85 11.99
CA ARG A 422 -40.35 13.77 10.99
C ARG A 422 -40.56 14.27 9.56
N GLN A 423 -41.25 15.39 9.39
CA GLN A 423 -41.58 15.90 8.06
C GLN A 423 -40.40 16.55 7.35
N GLY A 424 -39.42 17.12 8.08
CA GLY A 424 -38.02 17.41 7.69
C GLY A 424 -37.73 18.33 6.48
N ASP A 425 -38.61 18.38 5.50
CA ASP A 425 -38.40 18.89 4.16
C ASP A 425 -38.95 20.32 3.98
N TYR A 426 -39.49 20.90 5.06
CA TYR A 426 -39.97 22.30 5.10
C TYR A 426 -38.95 23.27 5.71
N VAL A 427 -37.97 22.80 6.48
CA VAL A 427 -36.88 23.64 7.04
C VAL A 427 -35.62 23.42 6.23
N ASP A 428 -35.28 24.35 5.33
CA ASP A 428 -33.95 24.34 4.71
C ASP A 428 -32.91 24.87 5.70
N GLY A 429 -32.18 23.94 6.33
CA GLY A 429 -31.13 24.28 7.30
C GLY A 429 -30.07 25.23 6.73
N THR A 430 -29.84 25.23 5.42
CA THR A 430 -28.88 26.14 4.77
C THR A 430 -29.38 27.59 4.82
N MET A 431 -30.68 27.80 4.63
CA MET A 431 -31.29 29.14 4.65
C MET A 431 -31.68 29.61 6.04
N LEU A 432 -31.85 28.70 7.01
CA LEU A 432 -32.14 29.08 8.39
C LEU A 432 -30.88 29.44 9.19
N PHE A 433 -29.81 28.66 9.04
CA PHE A 433 -28.54 28.87 9.76
C PHE A 433 -27.52 29.70 8.97
N GLY A 434 -27.59 29.71 7.64
CA GLY A 434 -26.67 30.47 6.78
C GLY A 434 -26.71 31.98 7.00
N PRO A 435 -27.89 32.63 6.92
CA PRO A 435 -28.02 34.07 7.13
C PRO A 435 -27.52 34.60 8.49
N PRO A 436 -27.85 34.01 9.67
CA PRO A 436 -27.33 34.52 10.94
C PRO A 436 -25.82 34.32 11.09
N LEU A 437 -25.28 33.19 10.60
CA LEU A 437 -23.85 32.91 10.73
C LEU A 437 -23.02 33.83 9.83
N VAL A 438 -23.38 33.90 8.55
CA VAL A 438 -22.67 34.74 7.56
C VAL A 438 -22.95 36.21 7.82
N GLY A 439 -24.18 36.57 8.19
CA GLY A 439 -24.58 37.92 8.55
C GLY A 439 -23.85 38.45 9.79
N PHE A 440 -23.82 37.69 10.89
CA PHE A 440 -23.08 38.08 12.10
C PHE A 440 -21.56 38.13 11.85
N GLY A 441 -21.03 37.18 11.07
CA GLY A 441 -19.60 37.18 10.70
C GLY A 441 -19.21 38.43 9.91
N LEU A 442 -20.03 38.83 8.94
CA LEU A 442 -19.85 40.07 8.18
C LEU A 442 -20.05 41.31 9.07
N GLN A 443 -21.03 41.30 9.98
CA GLN A 443 -21.27 42.39 10.92
C GLN A 443 -20.09 42.58 11.90
N PHE A 444 -19.58 41.50 12.48
CA PHE A 444 -18.42 41.53 13.38
C PHE A 444 -17.20 42.11 12.65
N ALA A 445 -16.94 41.68 11.42
CA ALA A 445 -15.83 42.18 10.61
C ALA A 445 -15.94 43.69 10.29
N VAL A 446 -17.17 44.17 10.07
CA VAL A 446 -17.45 45.59 9.81
C VAL A 446 -17.34 46.43 11.08
N VAL A 447 -17.72 45.91 12.25
CA VAL A 447 -17.96 46.70 13.48
C VAL A 447 -16.88 46.53 14.57
N GLN A 448 -15.94 45.59 14.44
CA GLN A 448 -14.87 45.30 15.44
C GLN A 448 -14.02 46.51 15.89
N HIS A 449 -14.00 47.59 15.12
CA HIS A 449 -13.26 48.81 15.42
C HIS A 449 -13.96 49.73 16.45
N LEU A 450 -15.21 49.42 16.82
CA LEU A 450 -15.99 50.18 17.80
C LEU A 450 -16.05 49.41 19.14
N GLU A 451 -15.72 50.10 20.23
CA GLU A 451 -15.71 49.53 21.60
C GLU A 451 -17.10 48.96 21.96
N PHE A 452 -17.12 47.73 22.49
CA PHE A 452 -18.33 46.96 22.84
C PHE A 452 -19.34 46.67 21.71
N ALA A 453 -19.14 47.19 20.50
CA ALA A 453 -20.13 47.09 19.44
C ALA A 453 -20.34 45.63 18.93
N ALA A 454 -19.33 44.78 19.08
CA ALA A 454 -19.45 43.33 18.88
C ALA A 454 -20.34 42.66 19.94
N ALA A 455 -20.21 43.04 21.21
CA ALA A 455 -21.04 42.53 22.30
C ALA A 455 -22.51 42.99 22.13
N PHE A 456 -22.74 44.24 21.72
CA PHE A 456 -24.07 44.76 21.42
C PHE A 456 -24.69 44.14 20.15
N SER A 457 -23.90 43.85 19.12
CA SER A 457 -24.38 43.15 17.92
C SER A 457 -24.79 41.70 18.24
N ALA A 458 -24.04 41.00 19.09
CA ALA A 458 -24.39 39.67 19.56
C ALA A 458 -25.68 39.70 20.40
N LEU A 459 -25.80 40.67 21.31
CA LEU A 459 -27.02 40.87 22.08
C LEU A 459 -28.23 41.20 21.19
N GLY A 460 -28.08 42.09 20.20
CA GLY A 460 -29.14 42.47 19.26
C GLY A 460 -29.63 41.31 18.41
N LEU A 461 -28.71 40.47 17.92
CA LEU A 461 -29.07 39.24 17.20
C LEU A 461 -29.77 38.24 18.12
N GLY A 462 -29.30 38.11 19.37
CA GLY A 462 -29.96 37.32 20.42
C GLY A 462 -31.41 37.73 20.65
N ILE A 463 -31.68 39.05 20.71
CA ILE A 463 -33.03 39.62 20.86
C ILE A 463 -33.90 39.32 19.64
N ILE A 464 -33.40 39.50 18.42
CA ILE A 464 -34.15 39.23 17.17
C ILE A 464 -34.60 37.76 17.11
N TYR A 465 -33.70 36.82 17.42
CA TYR A 465 -34.03 35.39 17.40
C TYR A 465 -34.92 34.96 18.56
N MET A 466 -34.76 35.55 19.75
CA MET A 466 -35.71 35.34 20.86
C MET A 466 -37.10 35.92 20.53
N GLY A 467 -37.17 37.04 19.83
CA GLY A 467 -38.42 37.63 19.33
C GLY A 467 -39.10 36.76 18.27
N LEU A 468 -38.33 36.23 17.31
CA LEU A 468 -38.83 35.31 16.29
C LEU A 468 -39.29 33.97 16.90
N ALA A 469 -38.55 33.46 17.90
CA ALA A 469 -38.96 32.30 18.69
C ALA A 469 -40.31 32.52 19.37
N ARG A 470 -40.59 33.76 19.80
CA ARG A 470 -41.87 34.12 20.43
C ARG A 470 -43.02 34.28 19.43
N ILE A 471 -42.76 34.79 18.22
CA ILE A 471 -43.77 34.89 17.14
C ILE A 471 -44.13 33.49 16.61
N LEU A 472 -43.17 32.56 16.60
CA LEU A 472 -43.33 31.17 16.16
C LEU A 472 -43.71 30.22 17.32
N ALA A 473 -43.92 30.75 18.54
CA ALA A 473 -44.31 29.98 19.72
C ALA A 473 -45.80 29.62 19.65
N GLY A 474 -46.18 28.73 18.73
CA GLY A 474 -47.53 28.18 18.61
C GLY A 474 -47.79 27.49 17.27
N GLY A 475 -48.46 26.33 17.32
CA GLY A 475 -48.92 25.58 16.14
C GLY A 475 -47.84 24.72 15.45
N ARG A 476 -48.03 24.47 14.14
CA ARG A 476 -47.21 23.55 13.31
C ARG A 476 -45.75 23.99 13.09
N ALA A 477 -45.33 25.15 13.63
CA ALA A 477 -43.99 25.73 13.47
C ALA A 477 -43.11 25.65 14.74
N LEU A 478 -43.51 24.89 15.76
CA LEU A 478 -42.87 24.82 17.07
C LEU A 478 -41.36 24.51 17.04
N LEU A 479 -40.93 23.57 16.17
CA LEU A 479 -39.52 23.22 15.98
C LEU A 479 -38.67 24.40 15.46
N LEU A 480 -39.27 25.25 14.61
CA LEU A 480 -38.65 26.47 14.13
C LEU A 480 -38.52 27.52 15.26
N GLY A 481 -39.47 27.55 16.20
CA GLY A 481 -39.41 28.40 17.40
C GLY A 481 -38.31 27.97 18.38
N GLU A 482 -38.18 26.68 18.67
CA GLU A 482 -37.14 26.17 19.60
C GLU A 482 -35.73 26.35 19.05
N THR A 483 -35.55 26.16 17.74
CA THR A 483 -34.26 26.45 17.07
C THR A 483 -33.88 27.93 17.13
N CYS A 484 -34.85 28.85 17.01
CA CYS A 484 -34.61 30.27 17.20
C CYS A 484 -34.25 30.62 18.66
N LEU A 485 -34.88 29.97 19.65
CA LEU A 485 -34.60 30.21 21.08
C LEU A 485 -33.19 29.76 21.48
N ALA A 486 -32.76 28.59 21.02
CA ALA A 486 -31.41 28.09 21.27
C ALA A 486 -30.33 29.04 20.70
N LEU A 487 -30.56 29.56 19.49
CA LEU A 487 -29.66 30.52 18.86
C LEU A 487 -29.57 31.82 19.66
N GLY A 488 -30.68 32.26 20.27
CA GLY A 488 -30.72 33.46 21.14
C GLY A 488 -29.86 33.34 22.41
N VAL A 489 -29.95 32.22 23.14
CA VAL A 489 -29.18 32.00 24.39
C VAL A 489 -27.67 31.94 24.14
N ILE A 490 -27.27 31.34 23.01
CA ILE A 490 -25.87 31.25 22.61
C ILE A 490 -25.28 32.65 22.40
N PHE A 491 -25.97 33.51 21.64
CA PHE A 491 -25.50 34.88 21.40
C PHE A 491 -25.51 35.74 22.68
N ALA A 492 -26.37 35.46 23.66
CA ALA A 492 -26.38 36.15 24.96
C ALA A 492 -25.20 35.77 25.88
N SER A 493 -24.84 34.48 25.96
CA SER A 493 -23.71 34.01 26.80
C SER A 493 -22.36 34.48 26.28
N LEU A 494 -22.26 34.67 24.96
CA LEU A 494 -21.05 35.17 24.29
C LEU A 494 -20.69 36.61 24.70
N ALA A 495 -21.64 37.38 25.25
CA ALA A 495 -21.42 38.77 25.65
C ALA A 495 -20.45 38.93 26.85
N ILE A 496 -20.40 37.97 27.78
CA ILE A 496 -19.56 38.04 29.00
C ILE A 496 -18.04 37.94 28.71
N PRO A 497 -17.56 36.91 27.98
CA PRO A 497 -16.13 36.82 27.65
C PRO A 497 -15.66 37.93 26.71
N LEU A 498 -16.57 38.58 25.98
CA LEU A 498 -16.27 39.79 25.22
C LEU A 498 -16.12 41.04 26.11
N GLY A 499 -16.16 40.91 27.46
CA GLY A 499 -16.12 42.04 28.41
C GLY A 499 -15.29 41.95 29.72
N LEU A 500 -14.64 40.83 30.13
CA LEU A 500 -13.88 40.70 31.42
C LEU A 500 -12.51 39.93 31.35
N ASP A 501 -11.70 40.00 32.44
CA ASP A 501 -10.28 39.58 32.54
C ASP A 501 -10.01 38.08 32.91
N ALA A 502 -8.93 37.45 32.38
CA ALA A 502 -8.83 35.97 32.28
C ALA A 502 -8.40 35.15 33.54
N ARG A 503 -7.68 35.71 34.52
CA ARG A 503 -7.08 34.92 35.64
C ARG A 503 -8.11 34.46 36.67
N TRP A 504 -8.93 35.39 37.16
CA TRP A 504 -10.02 35.11 38.10
C TRP A 504 -11.15 34.30 37.45
N THR A 505 -11.33 34.48 36.14
CA THR A 505 -12.24 33.68 35.31
C THR A 505 -11.90 32.19 35.39
N SER A 506 -10.62 31.80 35.46
CA SER A 506 -10.22 30.38 35.55
C SER A 506 -10.57 29.72 36.90
N ALA A 507 -10.17 30.31 38.03
CA ALA A 507 -10.43 29.72 39.35
C ALA A 507 -11.94 29.68 39.68
N ALA A 508 -12.67 30.75 39.30
CA ALA A 508 -14.13 30.80 39.44
C ALA A 508 -14.80 29.68 38.63
N TRP A 509 -14.44 29.51 37.36
CA TRP A 509 -14.96 28.44 36.51
C TRP A 509 -14.60 27.03 37.00
N ALA A 510 -13.44 26.80 37.65
CA ALA A 510 -13.09 25.48 38.19
C ALA A 510 -14.02 25.06 39.33
N VAL A 511 -14.25 25.99 40.28
CA VAL A 511 -15.06 25.75 41.48
C VAL A 511 -16.54 25.76 41.13
N GLU A 512 -17.00 26.73 40.34
CA GLU A 512 -18.38 26.82 39.85
C GLU A 512 -18.73 25.58 39.00
N GLY A 513 -17.82 25.12 38.16
CA GLY A 513 -17.98 23.88 37.40
C GLY A 513 -18.08 22.66 38.32
N ALA A 514 -17.27 22.55 39.37
CA ALA A 514 -17.40 21.44 40.33
C ALA A 514 -18.73 21.47 41.09
N GLY A 515 -19.21 22.67 41.45
CA GLY A 515 -20.50 22.88 42.10
C GLY A 515 -21.70 22.53 41.22
N ILE A 516 -21.72 23.03 39.98
CA ILE A 516 -22.79 22.73 38.99
C ILE A 516 -22.76 21.24 38.64
N PHE A 517 -21.58 20.61 38.56
CA PHE A 517 -21.48 19.17 38.29
C PHE A 517 -22.09 18.35 39.43
N TRP A 518 -21.76 18.70 40.69
CA TRP A 518 -22.34 18.06 41.88
C TRP A 518 -23.87 18.25 41.96
N LEU A 519 -24.36 19.45 41.69
CA LEU A 519 -25.80 19.76 41.71
C LEU A 519 -26.55 19.06 40.57
N GLY A 520 -25.97 19.07 39.36
CA GLY A 520 -26.49 18.37 38.20
C GLY A 520 -26.56 16.86 38.44
N LEU A 521 -25.62 16.28 39.19
CA LEU A 521 -25.65 14.87 39.59
C LEU A 521 -26.90 14.58 40.44
N ARG A 522 -27.21 15.44 41.43
CA ARG A 522 -28.38 15.31 42.30
C ARG A 522 -29.72 15.53 41.57
N GLN A 523 -29.77 16.45 40.61
CA GLN A 523 -31.01 16.84 39.92
C GLN A 523 -31.32 16.06 38.63
N GLN A 524 -30.51 15.05 38.26
CA GLN A 524 -30.70 14.25 37.03
C GLN A 524 -30.75 15.10 35.73
N ARG A 525 -30.05 16.25 35.69
CA ARG A 525 -30.03 17.16 34.52
C ARG A 525 -28.75 16.98 33.70
N PRO A 526 -28.75 16.21 32.58
CA PRO A 526 -27.53 15.88 31.84
C PRO A 526 -26.87 17.10 31.17
N PHE A 527 -27.67 18.05 30.68
CA PHE A 527 -27.16 19.28 30.05
C PHE A 527 -26.40 20.18 31.04
N ALA A 528 -26.83 20.22 32.31
CA ALA A 528 -26.15 20.99 33.35
C ALA A 528 -24.78 20.37 33.69
N ARG A 529 -24.69 19.03 33.72
CA ARG A 529 -23.43 18.32 33.97
C ARG A 529 -22.44 18.49 32.81
N ALA A 530 -22.94 18.48 31.57
CA ALA A 530 -22.13 18.76 30.39
C ALA A 530 -21.59 20.20 30.39
N PHE A 531 -22.43 21.17 30.76
CA PHE A 531 -22.03 22.57 30.92
C PHE A 531 -20.98 22.75 32.03
N ALA A 532 -21.16 22.08 33.16
CA ALA A 532 -20.22 22.12 34.28
C ALA A 532 -18.81 21.62 33.89
N LEU A 533 -18.73 20.55 33.11
CA LEU A 533 -17.47 20.04 32.59
C LEU A 533 -16.85 20.96 31.52
N LEU A 534 -17.67 21.59 30.67
CA LEU A 534 -17.20 22.63 29.74
C LEU A 534 -16.57 23.81 30.50
N LEU A 535 -17.16 24.20 31.63
CA LEU A 535 -16.63 25.26 32.49
C LEU A 535 -15.28 24.86 33.11
N GLN A 536 -15.14 23.64 33.62
CA GLN A 536 -13.86 23.12 34.16
C GLN A 536 -12.78 23.01 33.07
N ILE A 537 -13.14 22.65 31.84
CA ILE A 537 -12.22 22.63 30.69
C ILE A 537 -11.80 24.06 30.32
N GLY A 538 -12.75 25.00 30.24
CA GLY A 538 -12.47 26.42 30.01
C GLY A 538 -11.53 27.00 31.06
N SER A 539 -11.70 26.59 32.33
CA SER A 539 -10.82 26.95 33.44
C SER A 539 -9.39 26.42 33.24
N ALA A 540 -9.24 25.12 32.91
CA ALA A 540 -7.92 24.53 32.69
C ALA A 540 -7.16 25.20 31.54
N LEU A 541 -7.85 25.54 30.45
CA LEU A 541 -7.28 26.25 29.31
C LEU A 541 -6.86 27.68 29.67
N ALA A 542 -7.69 28.40 30.42
CA ALA A 542 -7.37 29.75 30.89
C ALA A 542 -6.17 29.76 31.86
N PHE A 543 -6.03 28.73 32.71
CA PHE A 543 -4.88 28.59 33.62
C PHE A 543 -3.57 28.27 32.87
N LEU A 544 -3.62 27.33 31.90
CA LEU A 544 -2.46 26.96 31.09
C LEU A 544 -1.96 28.14 30.23
N GLY A 545 -2.85 29.00 29.73
CA GLY A 545 -2.50 30.14 28.88
C GLY A 545 -1.69 31.26 29.57
N LYS A 546 -1.46 31.20 30.89
CA LYS A 546 -0.66 32.21 31.64
C LYS A 546 0.38 31.57 32.59
N LEU A 547 0.76 30.30 32.39
CA LEU A 547 1.67 29.57 33.28
C LEU A 547 3.14 30.02 33.09
N GLN A 548 3.80 30.43 34.17
CA GLN A 548 5.24 30.77 34.19
C GLN A 548 5.99 29.79 35.10
N LEU A 549 7.10 29.23 34.62
CA LEU A 549 7.91 28.23 35.34
C LEU A 549 9.01 28.93 36.16
N GLY A 550 8.95 28.80 37.50
CA GLY A 550 10.16 28.74 38.32
C GLY A 550 10.70 29.97 39.07
N GLU A 551 9.87 30.84 39.68
CA GLU A 551 10.42 31.92 40.56
C GLU A 551 9.64 32.23 41.86
N THR A 552 8.53 31.57 42.23
CA THR A 552 7.63 32.13 43.27
C THR A 552 7.16 31.17 44.37
N SER A 553 6.70 31.77 45.48
CA SER A 553 6.29 31.09 46.72
C SER A 553 4.89 30.47 46.62
N LEU A 554 4.51 29.66 47.63
CA LEU A 554 3.20 29.00 47.75
C LEU A 554 1.98 29.93 47.61
N LEU A 555 2.14 31.24 47.85
CA LEU A 555 1.04 32.21 47.95
C LEU A 555 0.83 33.08 46.69
N ASP A 556 1.70 32.99 45.68
CA ASP A 556 1.64 33.85 44.48
C ASP A 556 0.67 33.33 43.38
N GLY A 557 -0.28 32.46 43.75
CA GLY A 557 -1.43 32.08 42.92
C GLY A 557 -1.23 30.90 41.96
N ALA A 558 -0.02 30.63 41.44
CA ALA A 558 0.21 29.54 40.49
C ALA A 558 0.17 28.12 41.12
N PRO A 559 0.83 27.84 42.26
CA PRO A 559 0.70 26.55 42.95
C PRO A 559 -0.72 26.33 43.49
N LEU A 560 -1.38 27.41 43.94
CA LEU A 560 -2.74 27.37 44.47
C LEU A 560 -3.78 27.11 43.38
N GLY A 561 -3.64 27.69 42.18
CA GLY A 561 -4.47 27.39 41.01
C GLY A 561 -4.31 25.93 40.55
N ALA A 562 -3.09 25.41 40.49
CA ALA A 562 -2.83 24.00 40.16
C ALA A 562 -3.42 23.04 41.21
N LEU A 563 -3.31 23.38 42.50
CA LEU A 563 -3.88 22.59 43.59
C LEU A 563 -5.41 22.61 43.56
N LEU A 564 -6.06 23.78 43.43
CA LEU A 564 -7.52 23.88 43.39
C LEU A 564 -8.12 23.20 42.15
N LEU A 565 -7.45 23.31 41.00
CA LEU A 565 -7.90 22.68 39.76
C LEU A 565 -7.63 21.16 39.76
N GLY A 566 -6.48 20.72 40.29
CA GLY A 566 -6.21 19.30 40.52
C GLY A 566 -7.18 18.68 41.53
N GLY A 567 -7.47 19.41 42.61
CA GLY A 567 -8.42 19.02 43.65
C GLY A 567 -9.86 18.96 43.16
N SER A 568 -10.32 19.94 42.38
CA SER A 568 -11.69 19.97 41.83
C SER A 568 -11.92 18.83 40.84
N LEU A 569 -10.92 18.49 40.01
CA LEU A 569 -10.98 17.37 39.07
C LEU A 569 -10.94 16.01 39.79
N LEU A 570 -10.07 15.83 40.80
CA LEU A 570 -10.05 14.61 41.61
C LEU A 570 -11.33 14.45 42.45
N PHE A 571 -11.93 15.55 42.90
CA PHE A 571 -13.23 15.56 43.57
C PHE A 571 -14.34 15.10 42.61
N SER A 572 -14.43 15.68 41.41
CA SER A 572 -15.35 15.21 40.36
C SER A 572 -15.14 13.72 40.04
N PHE A 573 -13.89 13.25 39.95
CA PHE A 573 -13.56 11.83 39.77
C PHE A 573 -14.08 10.95 40.91
N GLN A 574 -13.87 11.36 42.16
CA GLN A 574 -14.34 10.62 43.33
C GLN A 574 -15.86 10.55 43.38
N GLN A 575 -16.55 11.63 42.99
CA GLN A 575 -18.02 11.66 42.94
C GLN A 575 -18.57 10.72 41.86
N VAL A 576 -17.96 10.69 40.67
CA VAL A 576 -18.33 9.74 39.61
C VAL A 576 -18.06 8.29 40.04
N ARG A 577 -16.97 8.03 40.78
CA ARG A 577 -16.67 6.69 41.30
C ARG A 577 -17.64 6.21 42.38
N LYS A 578 -18.15 7.11 43.23
CA LYS A 578 -19.10 6.80 44.30
C LYS A 578 -20.55 6.68 43.81
N ALA A 579 -20.90 7.27 42.68
CA ALA A 579 -22.25 7.28 42.14
C ALA A 579 -22.66 5.91 41.54
N LEU A 580 -23.94 5.57 41.69
CA LEU A 580 -24.51 4.32 41.18
C LEU A 580 -24.56 4.33 39.64
N PRO A 581 -24.40 3.16 38.96
CA PRO A 581 -24.38 3.07 37.50
C PRO A 581 -25.64 3.61 36.81
N GLU A 582 -26.79 3.60 37.50
CA GLU A 582 -28.09 4.07 37.01
C GLU A 582 -28.21 5.60 37.01
N GLN A 583 -27.42 6.30 37.82
CA GLN A 583 -27.42 7.77 37.91
C GLN A 583 -26.47 8.43 36.90
N LEU A 584 -25.64 7.61 36.23
CA LEU A 584 -24.57 8.02 35.34
C LEU A 584 -24.89 7.64 33.90
N SER A 585 -24.81 8.64 33.03
CA SER A 585 -24.82 8.42 31.59
C SER A 585 -23.57 7.65 31.14
N SER A 586 -23.64 7.02 29.96
CA SER A 586 -22.52 6.25 29.41
C SER A 586 -21.27 7.09 29.14
N TRP A 587 -21.43 8.37 28.80
CA TRP A 587 -20.32 9.28 28.52
C TRP A 587 -19.61 9.73 29.81
N GLU A 588 -20.32 9.91 30.92
CA GLU A 588 -19.73 10.30 32.23
C GLU A 588 -18.83 9.20 32.80
N ARG A 589 -19.23 7.92 32.65
CA ARG A 589 -18.41 6.78 33.04
C ARG A 589 -17.09 6.73 32.27
N ASN A 590 -17.11 7.10 31.00
CA ASN A 590 -15.92 7.17 30.16
C ASN A 590 -15.01 8.37 30.50
N LEU A 591 -15.53 9.39 31.19
CA LEU A 591 -14.77 10.58 31.61
C LEU A 591 -14.03 10.42 32.94
N ALA A 592 -14.43 9.47 33.79
CA ALA A 592 -13.74 9.18 35.05
C ALA A 592 -12.21 9.02 34.93
N PRO A 593 -11.65 8.26 33.96
CA PRO A 593 -10.20 8.17 33.81
C PRO A 593 -9.54 9.49 33.42
N VAL A 594 -10.22 10.34 32.63
CA VAL A 594 -9.71 11.65 32.22
C VAL A 594 -9.63 12.58 33.43
N LEU A 595 -10.65 12.60 34.28
CA LEU A 595 -10.66 13.40 35.51
C LEU A 595 -9.53 12.99 36.46
N ALA A 596 -9.28 11.68 36.62
CA ALA A 596 -8.19 11.18 37.46
C ALA A 596 -6.80 11.57 36.90
N CYS A 597 -6.57 11.36 35.61
CA CYS A 597 -5.29 11.69 34.97
C CYS A 597 -5.00 13.19 34.98
N SER A 598 -6.00 14.01 34.64
CA SER A 598 -5.85 15.48 34.65
C SER A 598 -5.59 15.98 36.07
N GLY A 599 -6.31 15.47 37.07
CA GLY A 599 -6.09 15.80 38.47
C GLY A 599 -4.69 15.46 38.99
N LEU A 600 -4.19 14.25 38.69
CA LEU A 600 -2.83 13.84 39.04
C LEU A 600 -1.76 14.63 38.28
N THR A 601 -2.02 15.04 37.05
CA THR A 601 -1.09 15.85 36.25
C THR A 601 -0.86 17.22 36.90
N PHE A 602 -1.92 17.89 37.34
CA PHE A 602 -1.79 19.15 38.07
C PHE A 602 -1.06 18.99 39.43
N LEU A 603 -1.12 17.81 40.05
CA LEU A 603 -0.30 17.49 41.23
C LEU A 603 1.17 17.22 40.89
N TYR A 604 1.47 16.54 39.78
CA TYR A 604 2.86 16.31 39.36
C TYR A 604 3.59 17.58 38.94
N LEU A 605 2.86 18.63 38.53
CA LEU A 605 3.40 19.97 38.30
C LEU A 605 4.00 20.61 39.55
N LEU A 606 3.71 20.10 40.76
CA LEU A 606 4.35 20.61 41.97
C LEU A 606 5.87 20.36 41.98
N ALA A 607 6.34 19.18 41.58
CA ALA A 607 7.78 18.87 41.61
C ALA A 607 8.65 19.82 40.78
N PRO A 608 8.33 20.15 39.51
CA PRO A 608 9.08 21.15 38.74
C PRO A 608 8.86 22.60 39.22
N LEU A 609 7.81 22.87 39.99
CA LEU A 609 7.63 24.16 40.67
C LEU A 609 8.49 24.27 41.95
N PHE A 610 9.01 23.15 42.49
CA PHE A 610 9.80 23.11 43.73
C PHE A 610 11.29 22.73 43.57
N PHE A 611 11.67 21.85 42.63
CA PHE A 611 13.00 21.24 42.56
C PHE A 611 13.75 21.50 41.24
N PHE A 612 15.09 21.45 41.30
CA PHE A 612 15.97 21.40 40.13
C PHE A 612 15.91 20.04 39.40
N THR A 613 16.37 20.01 38.15
CA THR A 613 16.21 18.89 37.20
C THR A 613 16.55 17.50 37.73
N GLN A 614 17.72 17.30 38.37
CA GLN A 614 18.09 15.99 38.95
C GLN A 614 17.15 15.59 40.10
N GLY A 615 16.79 16.55 40.96
CA GLY A 615 15.83 16.36 42.05
C GLY A 615 14.44 16.02 41.53
N THR A 616 14.01 16.66 40.44
CA THR A 616 12.74 16.38 39.76
C THR A 616 12.72 15.00 39.12
N ALA A 617 13.81 14.56 38.47
CA ALA A 617 13.92 13.21 37.88
C ALA A 617 13.78 12.10 38.94
N ILE A 618 14.51 12.23 40.06
CA ILE A 618 14.47 11.29 41.17
C ILE A 618 13.10 11.35 41.85
N SER A 619 12.57 12.55 42.11
CA SER A 619 11.26 12.74 42.73
C SER A 619 10.13 12.17 41.88
N TRP A 620 10.17 12.30 40.55
CA TRP A 620 9.21 11.69 39.64
C TRP A 620 9.33 10.16 39.59
N ALA A 621 10.55 9.60 39.64
CA ALA A 621 10.73 8.14 39.74
C ALA A 621 10.15 7.57 41.04
N LEU A 622 10.38 8.26 42.17
CA LEU A 622 9.84 7.88 43.50
C LEU A 622 8.34 8.14 43.63
N ALA A 623 7.84 9.30 43.18
CA ALA A 623 6.41 9.63 43.17
C ALA A 623 5.62 8.67 42.28
N GLY A 624 6.22 8.21 41.19
CA GLY A 624 5.69 7.14 40.36
C GLY A 624 5.59 5.81 41.10
N LEU A 625 6.58 5.44 41.91
CA LEU A 625 6.51 4.23 42.73
C LEU A 625 5.43 4.35 43.82
N ALA A 626 5.28 5.54 44.44
CA ALA A 626 4.24 5.81 45.43
C ALA A 626 2.82 5.81 44.82
N THR A 627 2.64 6.43 43.66
CA THR A 627 1.35 6.43 42.94
C THR A 627 0.99 5.06 42.39
N LEU A 628 1.98 4.24 42.02
CA LEU A 628 1.78 2.83 41.68
C LEU A 628 1.23 2.06 42.88
N PHE A 629 1.83 2.23 44.05
CA PHE A 629 1.37 1.58 45.28
C PHE A 629 -0.07 1.99 45.66
N VAL A 630 -0.39 3.28 45.58
CA VAL A 630 -1.75 3.80 45.82
C VAL A 630 -2.73 3.29 44.75
N GLY A 631 -2.30 3.22 43.49
CA GLY A 631 -3.10 2.71 42.37
C GLY A 631 -3.49 1.24 42.53
N LEU A 632 -2.54 0.41 42.99
CA LEU A 632 -2.80 -1.01 43.32
C LEU A 632 -3.81 -1.13 44.48
N ARG A 633 -3.70 -0.30 45.53
CA ARG A 633 -4.67 -0.29 46.65
C ARG A 633 -6.06 0.19 46.24
N LEU A 634 -6.14 1.22 45.40
CA LEU A 634 -7.42 1.77 44.92
C LEU A 634 -8.05 0.94 43.79
N GLN A 635 -7.34 -0.09 43.28
CA GLN A 635 -7.71 -0.89 42.11
C GLN A 635 -8.05 0.00 40.89
N SER A 636 -7.30 1.09 40.73
CA SER A 636 -7.55 2.10 39.69
C SER A 636 -6.50 2.03 38.58
N ARG A 637 -6.95 1.68 37.37
CA ARG A 637 -6.10 1.63 36.17
C ARG A 637 -5.49 3.00 35.82
N SER A 638 -6.23 4.09 36.04
CA SER A 638 -5.76 5.44 35.75
C SER A 638 -4.55 5.82 36.60
N PHE A 639 -4.54 5.41 37.88
CA PHE A 639 -3.41 5.68 38.78
C PHE A 639 -2.16 4.90 38.37
N LEU A 640 -2.31 3.62 37.99
CA LEU A 640 -1.19 2.82 37.47
C LEU A 640 -0.60 3.42 36.19
N PHE A 641 -1.47 3.89 35.28
CA PHE A 641 -1.02 4.54 34.06
C PHE A 641 -0.26 5.84 34.36
N SER A 642 -0.80 6.70 35.23
CA SER A 642 -0.14 7.93 35.67
C SER A 642 1.18 7.66 36.39
N ALA A 643 1.28 6.57 37.14
CA ALA A 643 2.50 6.14 37.82
C ALA A 643 3.61 5.74 36.82
N PHE A 644 3.30 4.88 35.85
CA PHE A 644 4.27 4.53 34.82
C PHE A 644 4.67 5.72 33.96
N ALA A 645 3.72 6.60 33.63
CA ALA A 645 3.98 7.79 32.84
C ALA A 645 4.99 8.73 33.55
N VAL A 646 4.82 8.97 34.85
CA VAL A 646 5.73 9.86 35.59
C VAL A 646 7.12 9.24 35.81
N GLN A 647 7.22 7.91 35.98
CA GLN A 647 8.53 7.23 36.04
C GLN A 647 9.28 7.31 34.71
N LEU A 648 8.57 7.12 33.59
CA LEU A 648 9.15 7.27 32.25
C LEU A 648 9.58 8.72 31.98
N LEU A 649 8.79 9.71 32.42
CA LEU A 649 9.16 11.13 32.34
C LEU A 649 10.42 11.43 33.18
N GLY A 650 10.55 10.83 34.37
CA GLY A 650 11.76 10.94 35.18
C GLY A 650 13.00 10.37 34.47
N GLY A 651 12.89 9.18 33.87
CA GLY A 651 13.96 8.59 33.06
C GLY A 651 14.30 9.42 31.81
N ALA A 652 13.29 9.97 31.12
CA ALA A 652 13.47 10.83 29.97
C ALA A 652 14.17 12.15 30.33
N LEU A 653 13.81 12.76 31.46
CA LEU A 653 14.42 13.98 31.94
C LEU A 653 15.91 13.78 32.28
N PHE A 654 16.28 12.62 32.82
CA PHE A 654 17.69 12.24 33.03
C PHE A 654 18.46 12.11 31.71
N LEU A 655 17.89 11.44 30.70
CA LEU A 655 18.49 11.28 29.37
C LEU A 655 18.63 12.60 28.61
N LEU A 656 17.64 13.50 28.72
CA LEU A 656 17.70 14.83 28.09
C LEU A 656 18.85 15.68 28.65
N ARG A 657 19.16 15.53 29.93
CA ARG A 657 20.31 16.20 30.55
C ARG A 657 21.65 15.66 30.06
N LEU A 658 21.75 14.35 29.81
CA LEU A 658 22.95 13.74 29.21
C LEU A 658 23.23 14.30 27.81
N LYS A 659 22.17 14.64 27.05
CA LYS A 659 22.28 15.23 25.70
C LYS A 659 22.62 16.72 25.71
N GLY A 660 22.23 17.47 26.74
CA GLY A 660 22.50 18.92 26.86
C GLY A 660 23.95 19.31 27.20
N ALA A 661 24.84 18.34 27.40
CA ALA A 661 26.27 18.56 27.67
C ALA A 661 27.13 18.46 26.39
N GLU A 662 26.63 19.01 25.28
CA GLU A 662 27.19 18.92 23.91
C GLU A 662 28.54 19.63 23.69
N GLY A 663 29.12 20.27 24.71
CA GLY A 663 30.39 21.00 24.59
C GLY A 663 31.65 20.13 24.69
N ASP A 664 31.55 18.91 25.22
CA ASP A 664 32.74 18.09 25.49
C ASP A 664 32.34 16.60 25.52
N SER A 665 32.38 15.95 24.35
CA SER A 665 31.86 14.59 24.13
C SER A 665 32.57 13.51 24.96
N THR A 666 33.74 13.82 25.51
CA THR A 666 34.45 12.98 26.48
C THR A 666 34.07 13.28 27.93
N ALA A 667 33.51 14.47 28.23
CA ALA A 667 33.14 14.88 29.58
C ALA A 667 31.77 14.36 30.04
N VAL A 668 30.86 13.99 29.11
CA VAL A 668 29.52 13.48 29.46
C VAL A 668 29.58 12.16 30.23
N PHE A 669 30.54 11.30 29.90
CA PHE A 669 30.80 10.03 30.61
C PHE A 669 31.86 10.15 31.72
N ASN A 670 32.43 11.35 31.95
CA ASN A 670 33.29 11.65 33.11
C ASN A 670 32.53 11.95 34.40
N ALA A 671 31.20 11.81 34.41
CA ALA A 671 30.41 11.80 35.67
C ALA A 671 30.88 10.69 36.63
N GLY A 672 31.66 9.72 36.12
CA GLY A 672 32.27 8.64 36.88
C GLY A 672 31.22 7.88 37.68
N TRP A 673 31.50 7.68 38.97
CA TRP A 673 30.62 6.95 39.88
C TRP A 673 29.26 7.63 40.14
N ASN A 674 29.14 8.96 40.03
CA ASN A 674 27.86 9.66 40.23
C ASN A 674 26.88 9.43 39.06
N GLY A 675 27.40 9.37 37.83
CA GLY A 675 26.64 8.97 36.64
C GLY A 675 26.18 7.52 36.73
N LEU A 676 27.08 6.63 37.16
CA LEU A 676 26.76 5.23 37.42
C LEU A 676 25.65 5.07 38.48
N MET A 677 25.76 5.77 39.62
CA MET A 677 24.79 5.69 40.72
C MET A 677 23.41 6.21 40.34
N SER A 678 23.33 7.37 39.70
CA SER A 678 22.04 7.97 39.29
C SER A 678 21.33 7.16 38.21
N ALA A 679 22.05 6.71 37.17
CA ALA A 679 21.51 5.82 36.15
C ALA A 679 21.06 4.47 36.73
N SER A 680 21.84 3.91 37.66
CA SER A 680 21.50 2.65 38.34
C SER A 680 20.29 2.81 39.28
N LEU A 681 20.16 3.90 40.05
CA LEU A 681 19.02 4.13 40.94
C LEU A 681 17.72 4.30 40.18
N ILE A 682 17.73 5.11 39.11
CA ILE A 682 16.57 5.27 38.24
C ILE A 682 16.26 3.92 37.56
N GLY A 683 17.27 3.25 36.99
CA GLY A 683 17.10 1.96 36.34
C GLY A 683 16.54 0.86 37.26
N LEU A 684 17.05 0.76 38.49
CA LEU A 684 16.59 -0.19 39.50
C LEU A 684 15.19 0.15 40.01
N SER A 685 14.82 1.42 40.17
CA SER A 685 13.47 1.85 40.55
C SER A 685 12.41 1.42 39.52
N LEU A 686 12.74 1.51 38.23
CA LEU A 686 11.90 1.08 37.12
C LEU A 686 11.76 -0.45 37.08
N ILE A 687 12.88 -1.18 37.26
CA ILE A 687 12.85 -2.66 37.34
C ILE A 687 12.08 -3.12 38.58
N ALA A 688 12.26 -2.49 39.74
CA ALA A 688 11.56 -2.80 40.98
C ALA A 688 10.05 -2.51 40.88
N GLY A 689 9.68 -1.34 40.32
CA GLY A 689 8.29 -0.99 40.04
C GLY A 689 7.62 -2.02 39.11
N MET A 690 8.36 -2.52 38.12
CA MET A 690 7.88 -3.59 37.26
C MET A 690 7.70 -4.92 38.01
N LEU A 691 8.70 -5.37 38.77
CA LEU A 691 8.63 -6.63 39.50
C LEU A 691 7.50 -6.63 40.54
N LEU A 692 7.22 -5.48 41.17
CA LEU A 692 6.09 -5.31 42.10
C LEU A 692 4.76 -5.40 41.37
N ALA A 693 4.61 -4.70 40.25
CA ALA A 693 3.37 -4.73 39.47
C ALA A 693 3.11 -6.09 38.81
N ALA A 694 4.16 -6.79 38.38
CA ALA A 694 4.05 -8.11 37.73
C ALA A 694 3.58 -9.24 38.68
N ARG A 695 3.62 -9.00 40.00
CA ARG A 695 3.13 -9.94 41.03
C ARG A 695 1.62 -9.82 41.30
N ASP A 696 1.00 -8.70 40.93
CA ASP A 696 -0.42 -8.43 41.20
C ASP A 696 -1.33 -9.04 40.12
N GLU A 697 -2.42 -9.69 40.54
CA GLU A 697 -3.37 -10.35 39.63
C GLU A 697 -4.08 -9.39 38.68
N MET A 698 -4.38 -8.15 39.11
CA MET A 698 -5.03 -7.14 38.27
C MET A 698 -4.16 -6.82 37.04
N VAL A 699 -2.84 -6.79 37.23
CA VAL A 699 -1.86 -6.47 36.18
C VAL A 699 -1.57 -7.69 35.32
N ARG A 700 -1.42 -8.87 35.92
CA ARG A 700 -1.11 -10.11 35.20
C ARG A 700 -2.22 -10.50 34.21
N ASN A 701 -3.46 -10.17 34.54
CA ASN A 701 -4.62 -10.43 33.68
C ASN A 701 -4.89 -9.33 32.63
N ASP A 702 -4.22 -8.17 32.71
CA ASP A 702 -4.40 -7.06 31.78
C ASP A 702 -3.19 -6.89 30.83
N VAL A 703 -3.40 -7.31 29.57
CA VAL A 703 -2.40 -7.26 28.50
C VAL A 703 -1.87 -5.84 28.25
N ARG A 704 -2.66 -4.78 28.48
CA ARG A 704 -2.22 -3.39 28.24
C ARG A 704 -1.25 -2.93 29.31
N LEU A 705 -1.49 -3.29 30.57
CA LEU A 705 -0.59 -2.98 31.68
C LEU A 705 0.72 -3.75 31.56
N LEU A 706 0.66 -5.03 31.15
CA LEU A 706 1.87 -5.81 30.85
C LEU A 706 2.73 -5.20 29.75
N ARG A 707 2.12 -4.65 28.68
CA ARG A 707 2.85 -3.91 27.65
C ARG A 707 3.51 -2.64 28.21
N GLY A 708 2.79 -1.86 29.01
CA GLY A 708 3.36 -0.68 29.68
C GLY A 708 4.57 -1.05 30.55
N LEU A 709 4.47 -2.14 31.29
CA LEU A 709 5.54 -2.68 32.12
C LEU A 709 6.76 -3.14 31.34
N SER A 710 6.57 -3.70 30.15
CA SER A 710 7.68 -4.07 29.27
C SER A 710 8.50 -2.85 28.81
N VAL A 711 7.86 -1.69 28.63
CA VAL A 711 8.54 -0.43 28.28
C VAL A 711 9.30 0.11 29.49
N VAL A 712 8.70 0.06 30.67
CA VAL A 712 9.36 0.45 31.93
C VAL A 712 10.60 -0.41 32.19
N LEU A 713 10.51 -1.73 31.99
CA LEU A 713 11.65 -2.65 32.08
C LEU A 713 12.73 -2.31 31.05
N LEU A 714 12.35 -2.04 29.80
CA LEU A 714 13.29 -1.67 28.74
C LEU A 714 14.11 -0.44 29.14
N VAL A 715 13.44 0.63 29.60
CA VAL A 715 14.13 1.86 30.01
C VAL A 715 15.07 1.57 31.18
N GLY A 716 14.67 0.71 32.12
CA GLY A 716 15.57 0.23 33.18
C GLY A 716 16.82 -0.50 32.67
N LEU A 717 16.65 -1.44 31.73
CA LEU A 717 17.75 -2.19 31.12
C LEU A 717 18.70 -1.30 30.30
N VAL A 718 18.15 -0.32 29.59
CA VAL A 718 18.93 0.67 28.83
C VAL A 718 19.83 1.46 29.78
N LEU A 719 19.27 1.99 30.87
CA LEU A 719 20.04 2.77 31.85
C LEU A 719 21.17 1.96 32.49
N ILE A 720 20.96 0.66 32.75
CA ILE A 720 22.00 -0.23 33.28
C ILE A 720 23.12 -0.51 32.26
N ASN A 721 22.79 -0.78 31.00
CA ASN A 721 23.82 -1.03 29.98
C ASN A 721 24.58 0.25 29.58
N LEU A 722 23.91 1.41 29.65
CA LEU A 722 24.55 2.72 29.51
C LEU A 722 25.53 3.01 30.66
N ALA A 723 25.26 2.46 31.85
CA ALA A 723 26.08 2.64 33.04
C ALA A 723 27.53 2.16 32.84
N VAL A 724 27.75 1.11 32.04
CA VAL A 724 29.08 0.52 31.78
C VAL A 724 30.01 1.47 31.01
N LEU A 725 29.45 2.36 30.18
CA LEU A 725 30.22 3.35 29.40
C LEU A 725 30.83 4.47 30.25
N PHE A 726 30.40 4.64 31.49
CA PHE A 726 31.05 5.57 32.41
C PHE A 726 32.42 5.04 32.92
N VAL A 727 32.80 3.79 32.59
CA VAL A 727 34.03 3.13 33.11
C VAL A 727 34.88 2.41 32.04
N LEU A 728 34.29 1.74 31.04
CA LEU A 728 35.03 0.89 30.07
C LEU A 728 35.17 1.53 28.66
N PRO A 729 36.30 1.29 27.95
CA PRO A 729 36.46 1.66 26.53
C PRO A 729 35.50 0.91 25.59
N TRP A 730 35.13 1.55 24.49
CA TRP A 730 34.15 1.05 23.51
C TRP A 730 34.45 -0.34 22.93
N GLU A 731 35.72 -0.65 22.64
CA GLU A 731 36.13 -1.98 22.12
C GLU A 731 35.83 -3.10 23.10
N THR A 732 36.18 -2.90 24.38
CA THR A 732 35.93 -3.88 25.44
C THR A 732 34.46 -3.92 25.86
N ALA A 733 33.79 -2.75 25.86
CA ALA A 733 32.36 -2.63 26.12
C ALA A 733 31.51 -3.38 25.08
N SER A 734 31.96 -3.45 23.82
CA SER A 734 31.31 -4.24 22.77
C SER A 734 31.21 -5.73 23.13
N GLY A 735 32.30 -6.31 23.64
CA GLY A 735 32.29 -7.71 24.11
C GLY A 735 31.34 -7.91 25.30
N VAL A 736 31.31 -6.97 26.24
CA VAL A 736 30.38 -6.99 27.39
C VAL A 736 28.93 -6.87 26.92
N TRP A 737 28.64 -6.02 25.95
CA TRP A 737 27.30 -5.86 25.36
C TRP A 737 26.85 -7.11 24.59
N ALA A 738 27.75 -7.80 23.91
CA ALA A 738 27.45 -9.09 23.29
C ALA A 738 27.05 -10.14 24.33
N ALA A 739 27.82 -10.26 25.43
CA ALA A 739 27.50 -11.18 26.51
C ALA A 739 26.20 -10.81 27.25
N SER A 740 26.03 -9.53 27.61
CA SER A 740 24.80 -9.00 28.23
C SER A 740 23.58 -9.17 27.32
N GLY A 741 23.74 -8.99 26.00
CA GLY A 741 22.69 -9.20 25.02
C GLY A 741 22.21 -10.65 25.01
N LEU A 742 23.12 -11.63 25.09
CA LEU A 742 22.77 -13.05 25.22
C LEU A 742 21.97 -13.32 26.52
N LEU A 743 22.40 -12.76 27.65
CA LEU A 743 21.68 -12.90 28.92
C LEU A 743 20.28 -12.27 28.89
N ILE A 744 20.14 -11.10 28.27
CA ILE A 744 18.85 -10.42 28.10
C ILE A 744 17.93 -11.23 27.17
N ILE A 745 18.45 -11.78 26.07
CA ILE A 745 17.71 -12.69 25.19
C ILE A 745 17.22 -13.91 25.98
N TRP A 746 18.06 -14.47 26.84
CA TRP A 746 17.68 -15.60 27.67
C TRP A 746 16.60 -15.24 28.71
N LEU A 747 16.78 -14.15 29.46
CA LEU A 747 15.84 -13.67 30.48
C LEU A 747 14.49 -13.30 29.87
N SER A 748 14.49 -12.68 28.69
CA SER A 748 13.28 -12.27 28.00
C SER A 748 12.47 -13.45 27.45
N LEU A 749 13.14 -14.52 27.00
CA LEU A 749 12.47 -15.79 26.66
C LEU A 749 11.83 -16.43 27.91
N TYR A 750 12.48 -16.34 29.07
CA TYR A 750 11.93 -16.84 30.34
C TYR A 750 10.72 -16.03 30.83
N LEU A 751 10.81 -14.70 30.81
CA LEU A 751 9.75 -13.79 31.27
C LEU A 751 8.67 -13.50 30.22
N GLN A 752 8.78 -14.07 29.02
CA GLN A 752 7.90 -13.84 27.87
C GLN A 752 7.76 -12.36 27.45
N GLN A 753 8.84 -11.58 27.58
CA GLN A 753 8.86 -10.14 27.32
C GLN A 753 9.43 -9.80 25.93
N ARG A 754 8.56 -9.45 24.97
CA ARG A 754 8.96 -9.14 23.57
C ARG A 754 9.96 -7.98 23.46
N VAL A 755 9.74 -6.90 24.22
CA VAL A 755 10.50 -5.65 24.06
C VAL A 755 11.94 -5.82 24.53
N SER A 756 12.16 -6.44 25.68
CA SER A 756 13.49 -6.77 26.19
C SER A 756 14.23 -7.76 25.31
N PHE A 757 13.50 -8.71 24.69
CA PHE A 757 14.07 -9.63 23.72
C PHE A 757 14.67 -8.91 22.50
N VAL A 758 13.91 -7.98 21.92
CA VAL A 758 14.40 -7.15 20.80
C VAL A 758 15.59 -6.29 21.24
N PHE A 759 15.56 -5.75 22.46
CA PHE A 759 16.68 -4.99 22.98
C PHE A 759 17.96 -5.81 23.10
N GLY A 760 17.89 -7.06 23.59
CA GLY A 760 19.05 -7.94 23.63
C GLY A 760 19.64 -8.24 22.25
N LEU A 761 18.79 -8.34 21.20
CA LEU A 761 19.23 -8.47 19.80
C LEU A 761 19.87 -7.18 19.29
N LEU A 762 19.27 -6.02 19.58
CA LEU A 762 19.85 -4.72 19.20
C LEU A 762 21.20 -4.52 19.87
N LEU A 763 21.36 -4.97 21.11
CA LEU A 763 22.61 -4.85 21.85
C LEU A 763 23.75 -5.66 21.20
N GLN A 764 23.46 -6.83 20.62
CA GLN A 764 24.40 -7.60 19.80
C GLN A 764 24.85 -6.84 18.54
N VAL A 765 23.91 -6.18 17.86
CA VAL A 765 24.20 -5.38 16.66
C VAL A 765 25.00 -4.12 17.01
N ILE A 766 24.59 -3.41 18.08
CA ILE A 766 25.28 -2.22 18.59
C ILE A 766 26.70 -2.59 19.02
N GLY A 767 26.89 -3.74 19.69
CA GLY A 767 28.22 -4.26 20.01
C GLY A 767 29.08 -4.43 18.75
N GLY A 768 28.59 -5.14 17.74
CA GLY A 768 29.35 -5.32 16.50
C GLY A 768 29.63 -4.01 15.75
N ALA A 769 28.66 -3.10 15.68
CA ALA A 769 28.84 -1.79 15.06
C ALA A 769 29.86 -0.93 15.82
N ALA A 770 29.80 -0.92 17.15
CA ALA A 770 30.76 -0.22 18.00
C ALA A 770 32.19 -0.73 17.79
N PHE A 771 32.37 -2.05 17.60
CA PHE A 771 33.68 -2.61 17.27
C PHE A 771 34.20 -2.14 15.91
N LEU A 772 33.37 -2.19 14.85
CA LEU A 772 33.76 -1.70 13.52
C LEU A 772 34.07 -0.20 13.50
N MET A 773 33.38 0.59 14.32
CA MET A 773 33.65 2.03 14.46
C MET A 773 34.91 2.32 15.27
N ALA A 774 35.29 1.42 16.18
CA ALA A 774 36.49 1.57 17.01
C ALA A 774 37.78 1.13 16.32
N GLU A 775 37.73 0.20 15.36
CA GLU A 775 38.89 -0.24 14.53
C GLU A 775 38.74 0.14 13.04
N PRO A 776 39.12 1.37 12.62
CA PRO A 776 39.10 1.79 11.22
C PRO A 776 40.09 1.03 10.31
N GLU A 777 41.11 0.39 10.89
CA GLU A 777 42.20 -0.26 10.15
C GLU A 777 41.89 -1.69 9.66
N LEU A 778 40.71 -2.21 9.96
CA LEU A 778 40.29 -3.56 9.53
C LEU A 778 40.36 -3.76 8.00
N PHE A 779 40.29 -2.68 7.22
CA PHE A 779 40.31 -2.68 5.75
C PHE A 779 41.55 -1.99 5.12
N ARG A 780 42.49 -1.47 5.92
CA ARG A 780 43.75 -0.87 5.42
C ARG A 780 44.94 -1.46 6.16
N ALA A 781 45.78 -2.19 5.40
CA ALA A 781 47.11 -2.69 5.80
C ALA A 781 47.18 -3.16 7.26
N LEU A 782 46.63 -4.35 7.54
CA LEU A 782 46.71 -5.00 8.84
C LEU A 782 48.18 -5.16 9.26
N SER A 783 48.68 -4.31 10.17
CA SER A 783 50.05 -4.37 10.67
C SER A 783 50.20 -5.46 11.73
N ALA A 784 51.24 -6.29 11.63
CA ALA A 784 51.54 -7.31 12.64
C ALA A 784 52.37 -6.77 13.83
N GLU A 785 52.68 -5.47 13.83
CA GLU A 785 53.60 -4.87 14.80
C GLU A 785 53.03 -4.85 16.22
N GLY A 786 53.80 -5.37 17.19
CA GLY A 786 53.44 -5.35 18.62
C GLY A 786 52.38 -6.35 19.07
N LEU A 787 51.84 -7.17 18.15
CA LEU A 787 50.74 -8.09 18.44
C LEU A 787 51.19 -9.54 18.34
N ARG A 788 50.69 -10.38 19.25
CA ARG A 788 50.91 -11.82 19.24
C ARG A 788 49.73 -12.50 18.55
N PRO A 789 49.98 -13.51 17.68
CA PRO A 789 48.89 -14.26 17.05
C PRO A 789 47.88 -14.75 18.10
N LEU A 790 46.59 -14.55 17.81
CA LEU A 790 45.44 -14.94 18.65
C LEU A 790 45.33 -14.30 20.05
N ALA A 791 46.29 -13.46 20.48
CA ALA A 791 46.37 -12.94 21.85
C ALA A 791 46.22 -11.42 21.92
N HIS A 792 45.13 -10.90 21.34
CA HIS A 792 44.76 -9.48 21.39
C HIS A 792 43.24 -9.28 21.31
N SER A 793 42.76 -8.08 21.69
CA SER A 793 41.33 -7.73 21.67
C SER A 793 40.74 -7.87 20.27
N GLY A 794 41.42 -7.38 19.23
CA GLY A 794 40.95 -7.45 17.84
C GLY A 794 40.64 -8.86 17.29
N PHE A 795 41.16 -9.93 17.91
CA PHE A 795 40.73 -11.30 17.64
C PHE A 795 39.57 -11.74 18.55
N TRP A 796 39.71 -11.53 19.85
CA TRP A 796 38.75 -12.03 20.85
C TRP A 796 37.40 -11.32 20.86
N THR A 797 37.31 -10.03 20.51
CA THR A 797 36.03 -9.31 20.46
C THR A 797 35.12 -9.80 19.31
N PRO A 798 35.57 -9.90 18.03
CA PRO A 798 34.88 -10.65 16.98
C PRO A 798 34.54 -12.08 17.37
N MET A 799 35.45 -12.78 18.05
CA MET A 799 35.23 -14.17 18.45
C MET A 799 34.11 -14.28 19.50
N VAL A 800 34.07 -13.41 20.51
CA VAL A 800 33.00 -13.37 21.52
C VAL A 800 31.66 -12.98 20.89
N LEU A 801 31.65 -12.00 19.98
CA LEU A 801 30.47 -11.64 19.18
C LEU A 801 29.96 -12.84 18.37
N SER A 802 30.86 -13.57 17.72
CA SER A 802 30.55 -14.77 16.95
C SER A 802 29.94 -15.86 17.84
N LEU A 803 30.61 -16.21 18.93
CA LEU A 803 30.16 -17.26 19.85
C LEU A 803 28.84 -16.90 20.53
N ALA A 804 28.68 -15.65 21.01
CA ALA A 804 27.43 -15.20 21.62
C ALA A 804 26.25 -15.27 20.63
N ALA A 805 26.49 -14.89 19.37
CA ALA A 805 25.48 -14.98 18.31
C ALA A 805 25.16 -16.44 17.93
N MET A 806 26.15 -17.31 17.80
CA MET A 806 25.94 -18.74 17.49
C MET A 806 25.21 -19.47 18.62
N VAL A 807 25.57 -19.20 19.89
CA VAL A 807 24.87 -19.76 21.06
C VAL A 807 23.44 -19.22 21.16
N GLY A 808 23.25 -17.92 20.90
CA GLY A 808 21.92 -17.30 20.80
C GLY A 808 21.06 -17.95 19.71
N ALA A 809 21.63 -18.17 18.52
CA ALA A 809 20.96 -18.84 17.41
C ALA A 809 20.53 -20.27 17.76
N TRP A 810 21.42 -21.04 18.39
CA TRP A 810 21.13 -22.40 18.86
C TRP A 810 20.00 -22.43 19.90
N ARG A 811 20.02 -21.49 20.86
CA ARG A 811 18.98 -21.43 21.90
C ARG A 811 17.62 -21.09 21.31
N LEU A 812 17.58 -20.14 20.37
CA LEU A 812 16.36 -19.75 19.67
C LEU A 812 15.78 -20.89 18.83
N GLN A 813 16.63 -21.72 18.24
CA GLN A 813 16.21 -22.90 17.50
C GLN A 813 15.54 -23.96 18.39
N ARG A 814 15.99 -24.09 19.65
CA ARG A 814 15.45 -25.05 20.63
C ARG A 814 14.23 -24.54 21.41
N GLY A 815 13.93 -23.25 21.36
CA GLY A 815 12.82 -22.66 22.11
C GLY A 815 11.47 -23.05 21.52
N THR A 816 10.53 -23.53 22.35
CA THR A 816 9.13 -23.66 21.96
C THR A 816 8.52 -22.28 21.77
N PRO A 817 7.88 -21.99 20.63
CA PRO A 817 7.23 -20.69 20.42
C PRO A 817 6.08 -20.53 21.43
N ALA A 818 6.27 -19.66 22.42
CA ALA A 818 5.13 -19.17 23.19
C ALA A 818 4.27 -18.27 22.26
N ALA A 819 2.96 -18.19 22.49
CA ALA A 819 2.05 -17.32 21.72
C ALA A 819 2.53 -15.85 21.70
N THR A 820 3.29 -15.45 22.72
CA THR A 820 3.97 -14.16 22.81
C THR A 820 5.13 -13.98 21.84
N PHE A 821 5.55 -14.94 21.03
CA PHE A 821 6.62 -14.76 20.03
C PHE A 821 6.25 -15.23 18.63
N GLU A 822 5.00 -15.64 18.38
CA GLU A 822 4.55 -16.10 17.05
C GLU A 822 4.81 -15.08 15.93
N ALA A 823 4.68 -13.78 16.21
CA ALA A 823 4.94 -12.72 15.24
C ALA A 823 6.44 -12.56 14.91
N LEU A 824 7.33 -12.90 15.84
CA LEU A 824 8.77 -12.85 15.67
C LEU A 824 9.21 -14.28 15.35
N SER A 825 9.20 -14.67 14.08
CA SER A 825 9.60 -16.03 13.67
C SER A 825 10.94 -16.42 14.32
N LEU A 826 10.90 -17.18 15.41
CA LEU A 826 12.09 -17.46 16.24
C LEU A 826 13.14 -18.23 15.41
N GLY A 827 12.67 -19.08 14.49
CA GLY A 827 13.51 -19.73 13.49
C GLY A 827 14.14 -18.75 12.49
N GLY A 828 13.43 -17.70 12.07
CA GLY A 828 13.97 -16.65 11.21
C GLY A 828 15.08 -15.85 11.90
N LEU A 829 14.85 -15.45 13.16
CA LEU A 829 15.85 -14.74 13.96
C LEU A 829 17.07 -15.61 14.29
N SER A 830 16.85 -16.89 14.59
CA SER A 830 17.94 -17.87 14.73
C SER A 830 18.83 -17.89 13.48
N ASN A 831 18.24 -17.85 12.28
CA ASN A 831 19.02 -17.80 11.03
C ASN A 831 19.84 -16.51 10.91
N VAL A 832 19.25 -15.37 11.25
CA VAL A 832 19.95 -14.07 11.18
C VAL A 832 21.12 -14.04 12.16
N LEU A 833 20.93 -14.48 13.41
CA LEU A 833 22.01 -14.58 14.40
C LEU A 833 23.09 -15.57 13.98
N LEU A 834 22.72 -16.68 13.34
CA LEU A 834 23.68 -17.66 12.84
C LEU A 834 24.54 -17.06 11.72
N VAL A 835 23.93 -16.33 10.77
CA VAL A 835 24.67 -15.63 9.70
C VAL A 835 25.55 -14.54 10.30
N TRP A 836 25.04 -13.75 11.25
CA TRP A 836 25.82 -12.75 11.97
C TRP A 836 27.03 -13.38 12.66
N GLY A 837 26.83 -14.47 13.40
CA GLY A 837 27.91 -15.20 14.06
C GLY A 837 28.94 -15.77 13.08
N ALA A 838 28.49 -16.31 11.93
CA ALA A 838 29.36 -16.83 10.88
C ALA A 838 30.18 -15.73 10.19
N LEU A 839 29.62 -14.53 10.00
CA LEU A 839 30.35 -13.37 9.47
C LEU A 839 31.46 -12.94 10.44
N TRP A 840 31.17 -12.83 11.73
CA TRP A 840 32.18 -12.52 12.74
C TRP A 840 33.24 -13.61 12.89
N TRP A 841 32.84 -14.89 12.74
CA TRP A 841 33.77 -16.02 12.69
C TRP A 841 34.74 -15.88 11.51
N GLY A 842 34.19 -15.62 10.31
CA GLY A 842 34.97 -15.41 9.10
C GLY A 842 35.90 -14.21 9.22
N LEU A 843 35.38 -13.09 9.75
CA LEU A 843 36.14 -11.85 9.93
C LEU A 843 37.36 -12.05 10.83
N ALA A 844 37.18 -12.72 11.98
CA ALA A 844 38.25 -13.00 12.93
C ALA A 844 39.38 -13.83 12.31
N TRP A 845 39.05 -14.83 11.49
CA TRP A 845 40.05 -15.69 10.86
C TRP A 845 40.65 -15.12 9.59
N VAL A 846 39.86 -14.41 8.77
CA VAL A 846 40.38 -13.74 7.57
C VAL A 846 41.34 -12.63 7.96
N SER A 847 41.01 -11.81 8.98
CA SER A 847 41.92 -10.77 9.46
C SER A 847 43.24 -11.37 9.98
N GLU A 848 43.17 -12.46 10.74
CA GLU A 848 44.35 -13.14 11.27
C GLU A 848 45.22 -13.74 10.15
N ILE A 849 44.62 -14.42 9.17
CA ILE A 849 45.33 -15.01 8.03
C ILE A 849 45.99 -13.94 7.18
N LEU A 850 45.28 -12.86 6.85
CA LEU A 850 45.83 -11.77 6.04
C LEU A 850 46.95 -11.01 6.76
N ARG A 851 46.94 -10.96 8.10
CA ARG A 851 47.94 -10.28 8.92
C ARG A 851 49.24 -11.09 9.08
N PHE A 852 49.16 -12.42 9.16
CA PHE A 852 50.32 -13.26 9.48
C PHE A 852 50.79 -14.22 8.35
N VAL A 853 50.01 -14.47 7.29
CA VAL A 853 50.35 -15.42 6.21
C VAL A 853 50.93 -14.71 4.97
N PRO A 854 52.02 -15.22 4.34
CA PRO A 854 52.59 -14.65 3.11
C PRO A 854 51.59 -14.61 1.94
N THR A 855 51.64 -13.55 1.13
CA THR A 855 50.64 -13.23 0.08
C THR A 855 50.42 -14.32 -0.96
N HIS A 856 51.46 -15.05 -1.39
CA HIS A 856 51.35 -16.14 -2.37
C HIS A 856 50.68 -17.40 -1.81
N LEU A 857 50.66 -17.60 -0.48
CA LEU A 857 50.02 -18.72 0.21
C LEU A 857 48.63 -18.38 0.77
N GLN A 858 48.26 -17.09 0.80
CA GLN A 858 46.99 -16.64 1.38
C GLN A 858 45.77 -17.35 0.76
N PRO A 859 45.62 -17.47 -0.58
CA PRO A 859 44.47 -18.16 -1.17
C PRO A 859 44.36 -19.62 -0.73
N GLN A 860 45.48 -20.35 -0.68
CA GLN A 860 45.52 -21.77 -0.34
C GLN A 860 45.20 -21.99 1.15
N VAL A 861 45.72 -21.14 2.03
CA VAL A 861 45.42 -21.19 3.48
C VAL A 861 43.96 -20.80 3.76
N LEU A 862 43.41 -19.81 3.05
CA LEU A 862 42.00 -19.43 3.16
C LEU A 862 41.07 -20.57 2.73
N LEU A 863 41.37 -21.24 1.61
CA LEU A 863 40.61 -22.42 1.16
C LEU A 863 40.69 -23.58 2.17
N GLY A 864 41.90 -23.84 2.69
CA GLY A 864 42.11 -24.87 3.71
C GLY A 864 41.33 -24.58 5.00
N TRP A 865 41.34 -23.34 5.47
CA TRP A 865 40.61 -22.93 6.67
C TRP A 865 39.10 -22.93 6.48
N ALA A 866 38.60 -22.53 5.31
CA ALA A 866 37.19 -22.65 4.95
C ALA A 866 36.74 -24.11 4.98
N ALA A 867 37.54 -25.03 4.42
CA ALA A 867 37.27 -26.46 4.46
C ALA A 867 37.28 -27.01 5.91
N LEU A 868 38.21 -26.56 6.76
CA LEU A 868 38.25 -26.95 8.17
C LEU A 868 37.02 -26.45 8.95
N SER A 869 36.66 -25.18 8.79
CA SER A 869 35.48 -24.57 9.44
C SER A 869 34.20 -25.30 9.06
N VAL A 870 34.02 -25.61 7.78
CA VAL A 870 32.86 -26.36 7.28
C VAL A 870 32.87 -27.81 7.76
N THR A 871 34.04 -28.42 7.92
CA THR A 871 34.15 -29.75 8.53
C THR A 871 33.66 -29.73 9.98
N LEU A 872 34.10 -28.76 10.78
CA LEU A 872 33.66 -28.57 12.17
C LEU A 872 32.14 -28.31 12.24
N TRP A 873 31.62 -27.41 11.42
CA TRP A 873 30.19 -27.10 11.37
C TRP A 873 29.36 -28.30 10.88
N THR A 874 29.86 -29.10 9.95
CA THR A 874 29.19 -30.33 9.48
C THR A 874 29.08 -31.36 10.62
N LEU A 875 30.13 -31.50 11.44
CA LEU A 875 30.10 -32.38 12.62
C LEU A 875 29.11 -31.86 13.68
N LEU A 876 29.11 -30.55 13.97
CA LEU A 876 28.17 -29.93 14.91
C LEU A 876 26.72 -30.01 14.42
N ALA A 877 26.47 -29.72 13.13
CA ALA A 877 25.15 -29.75 12.54
C ALA A 877 24.53 -31.15 12.57
N SER A 878 25.33 -32.18 12.30
CA SER A 878 24.90 -33.58 12.39
C SER A 878 24.69 -34.05 13.84
N ARG A 879 25.56 -33.66 14.78
CA ARG A 879 25.44 -34.02 16.20
C ARG A 879 24.27 -33.34 16.92
N LEU A 880 23.98 -32.09 16.58
CA LEU A 880 22.94 -31.28 17.21
C LEU A 880 21.60 -31.31 16.47
N SER A 881 21.52 -32.05 15.34
CA SER A 881 20.39 -32.04 14.42
C SER A 881 19.96 -30.61 14.05
N TRP A 882 20.92 -29.80 13.61
CA TRP A 882 20.73 -28.36 13.36
C TRP A 882 20.68 -28.06 11.85
N PRO A 883 19.47 -27.96 11.23
CA PRO A 883 19.34 -27.85 9.78
C PRO A 883 19.89 -26.55 9.21
N THR A 884 19.79 -25.45 9.96
CA THR A 884 20.20 -24.13 9.49
C THR A 884 21.72 -23.95 9.55
N LEU A 885 22.40 -24.56 10.52
CA LEU A 885 23.86 -24.74 10.48
C LEU A 885 24.29 -25.66 9.33
N GLY A 886 23.51 -26.69 9.02
CA GLY A 886 23.71 -27.49 7.81
C GLY A 886 23.67 -26.66 6.52
N ARG A 887 22.72 -25.71 6.39
CA ARG A 887 22.66 -24.78 5.25
C ARG A 887 23.86 -23.85 5.20
N LEU A 888 24.40 -23.41 6.33
CA LEU A 888 25.62 -22.60 6.37
C LEU A 888 26.81 -23.35 5.74
N CYS A 889 26.89 -24.67 5.92
CA CYS A 889 27.95 -25.50 5.35
C CYS A 889 27.96 -25.49 3.81
N THR A 890 26.83 -25.23 3.15
CA THR A 890 26.78 -25.13 1.68
C THR A 890 27.47 -23.86 1.16
N LEU A 891 27.84 -22.91 2.01
CA LEU A 891 28.60 -21.71 1.63
C LEU A 891 30.07 -21.99 1.30
N LEU A 892 30.57 -23.21 1.50
CA LEU A 892 31.93 -23.58 1.12
C LEU A 892 32.21 -23.31 -0.37
N THR A 893 31.28 -23.67 -1.25
CA THR A 893 31.43 -23.51 -2.70
C THR A 893 31.46 -22.05 -3.14
N PRO A 894 30.50 -21.18 -2.79
CA PRO A 894 30.60 -19.76 -3.16
C PRO A 894 31.81 -19.07 -2.53
N LEU A 895 32.19 -19.43 -1.29
CA LEU A 895 33.39 -18.87 -0.67
C LEU A 895 34.66 -19.27 -1.43
N ALA A 896 34.76 -20.53 -1.87
CA ALA A 896 35.88 -20.99 -2.69
C ALA A 896 35.93 -20.29 -4.06
N VAL A 897 34.78 -19.99 -4.67
CA VAL A 897 34.71 -19.18 -5.90
C VAL A 897 35.21 -17.76 -5.67
N VAL A 898 34.87 -17.14 -4.52
CA VAL A 898 35.38 -15.79 -4.18
C VAL A 898 36.90 -15.80 -4.01
N VAL A 899 37.47 -16.82 -3.36
CA VAL A 899 38.92 -16.96 -3.23
C VAL A 899 39.58 -17.19 -4.59
N LEU A 900 38.99 -18.02 -5.46
CA LEU A 900 39.47 -18.24 -6.82
C LEU A 900 39.46 -16.95 -7.65
N TYR A 901 38.39 -16.15 -7.55
CA TYR A 901 38.29 -14.86 -8.22
C TYR A 901 39.34 -13.87 -7.72
N GLY A 902 39.58 -13.81 -6.41
CA GLY A 902 40.63 -12.96 -5.83
C GLY A 902 42.05 -13.37 -6.22
N ALA A 903 42.27 -14.66 -6.50
CA ALA A 903 43.55 -15.19 -6.97
C ALA A 903 43.70 -15.17 -8.51
N TRP A 904 42.67 -14.76 -9.25
CA TRP A 904 42.63 -14.88 -10.70
C TRP A 904 43.59 -13.92 -11.42
N HIS A 905 44.43 -14.46 -12.30
CA HIS A 905 45.21 -13.71 -13.28
C HIS A 905 45.37 -14.53 -14.58
N PRO A 906 45.74 -13.94 -15.74
CA PRO A 906 45.76 -14.65 -17.03
C PRO A 906 46.62 -15.92 -17.07
N ALA A 907 47.67 -15.97 -16.24
CA ALA A 907 48.62 -17.07 -16.06
C ALA A 907 48.39 -17.87 -14.75
N TYR A 908 47.20 -17.76 -14.14
CA TYR A 908 46.90 -18.45 -12.89
C TYR A 908 46.99 -19.97 -13.06
N HIS A 909 47.72 -20.62 -12.15
CA HIS A 909 47.91 -22.06 -12.11
C HIS A 909 47.25 -22.65 -10.85
N PRO A 910 46.06 -23.27 -10.95
CA PRO A 910 45.35 -23.80 -9.78
C PRO A 910 46.12 -24.83 -8.96
N ALA A 911 47.00 -25.62 -9.58
CA ALA A 911 47.76 -26.67 -8.88
C ALA A 911 49.08 -26.19 -8.23
N ALA A 912 49.53 -24.95 -8.50
CA ALA A 912 50.75 -24.37 -7.93
C ALA A 912 50.67 -24.13 -6.41
N ASP A 913 51.83 -24.02 -5.74
CA ASP A 913 51.96 -23.60 -4.33
C ASP A 913 51.02 -24.32 -3.35
N TYR A 914 50.99 -25.66 -3.41
CA TYR A 914 50.07 -26.53 -2.64
C TYR A 914 48.58 -26.35 -2.97
N GLY A 915 48.25 -25.63 -4.04
CA GLY A 915 46.89 -25.45 -4.54
C GLY A 915 46.21 -26.77 -4.89
N TRP A 916 46.95 -27.75 -5.39
CA TRP A 916 46.44 -29.11 -5.62
C TRP A 916 45.87 -29.75 -4.34
N LEU A 917 46.48 -29.50 -3.18
CA LEU A 917 46.04 -30.02 -1.88
C LEU A 917 44.85 -29.20 -1.34
N ALA A 918 44.90 -27.87 -1.45
CA ALA A 918 43.82 -27.00 -1.01
C ALA A 918 42.52 -27.25 -1.79
N TRP A 919 42.60 -27.34 -3.12
CA TRP A 919 41.44 -27.65 -3.97
C TRP A 919 40.92 -29.07 -3.75
N ALA A 920 41.82 -30.06 -3.60
CA ALA A 920 41.41 -31.42 -3.25
C ALA A 920 40.68 -31.47 -1.91
N ALA A 921 41.16 -30.77 -0.88
CA ALA A 921 40.51 -30.68 0.42
C ALA A 921 39.11 -30.06 0.30
N VAL A 922 38.95 -28.96 -0.45
CA VAL A 922 37.65 -28.33 -0.70
C VAL A 922 36.69 -29.30 -1.40
N PHE A 923 37.14 -30.02 -2.43
CA PHE A 923 36.29 -30.97 -3.17
C PHE A 923 35.86 -32.16 -2.29
N VAL A 924 36.79 -32.72 -1.51
CA VAL A 924 36.50 -33.82 -0.59
C VAL A 924 35.55 -33.37 0.50
N VAL A 925 35.82 -32.25 1.17
CA VAL A 925 34.95 -31.71 2.23
C VAL A 925 33.58 -31.37 1.68
N HIS A 926 33.50 -30.76 0.49
CA HIS A 926 32.24 -30.45 -0.17
C HIS A 926 31.39 -31.72 -0.37
N LEU A 927 31.94 -32.77 -0.98
CA LEU A 927 31.22 -34.02 -1.22
C LEU A 927 30.87 -34.76 0.08
N LEU A 928 31.78 -34.82 1.05
CA LEU A 928 31.52 -35.45 2.34
C LEU A 928 30.45 -34.71 3.14
N SER A 929 30.47 -33.37 3.12
CA SER A 929 29.47 -32.53 3.76
C SER A 929 28.09 -32.77 3.16
N LEU A 930 27.96 -32.80 1.83
CA LEU A 930 26.69 -33.12 1.16
C LEU A 930 26.21 -34.52 1.50
N ARG A 931 27.10 -35.52 1.52
CA ARG A 931 26.72 -36.90 1.85
C ARG A 931 26.25 -37.04 3.29
N ARG A 932 26.88 -36.36 4.25
CA ARG A 932 26.52 -36.43 5.68
C ARG A 932 25.30 -35.58 6.04
N LEU A 933 25.10 -34.45 5.39
CA LEU A 933 24.02 -33.51 5.70
C LEU A 933 22.77 -33.72 4.84
N ALA A 934 22.81 -34.60 3.83
CA ALA A 934 21.66 -34.98 3.01
C ALA A 934 20.35 -35.25 3.80
N PRO A 935 20.34 -35.95 4.96
CA PRO A 935 19.08 -36.21 5.68
C PRO A 935 18.50 -34.98 6.41
N ILE A 936 19.30 -33.94 6.66
CA ILE A 936 18.90 -32.77 7.46
C ILE A 936 18.71 -31.52 6.57
N LEU A 937 19.35 -31.48 5.39
CA LEU A 937 19.28 -30.36 4.45
C LEU A 937 17.97 -30.37 3.64
N PRO A 938 17.39 -29.20 3.36
CA PRO A 938 16.25 -29.12 2.45
C PRO A 938 16.69 -29.46 1.03
N ALA A 939 15.83 -30.16 0.28
CA ALA A 939 16.11 -30.66 -1.07
C ALA A 939 16.65 -29.58 -2.02
N ARG A 940 16.14 -28.34 -1.96
CA ARG A 940 16.60 -27.23 -2.80
C ARG A 940 18.05 -26.80 -2.49
N ALA A 941 18.42 -26.68 -1.21
CA ALA A 941 19.78 -26.30 -0.83
C ALA A 941 20.79 -27.38 -1.22
N LEU A 942 20.40 -28.64 -1.05
CA LEU A 942 21.19 -29.79 -1.48
C LEU A 942 21.39 -29.80 -3.01
N SER A 943 20.31 -29.56 -3.76
CA SER A 943 20.32 -29.47 -5.23
C SER A 943 21.26 -28.35 -5.71
N TYR A 944 21.14 -27.13 -5.16
CA TYR A 944 22.03 -26.02 -5.51
C TYR A 944 23.49 -26.30 -5.16
N ALA A 945 23.75 -26.92 -4.01
CA ALA A 945 25.12 -27.22 -3.61
C ALA A 945 25.77 -28.26 -4.53
N HIS A 946 25.04 -29.30 -4.97
CA HIS A 946 25.52 -30.25 -5.98
C HIS A 946 25.84 -29.57 -7.32
N VAL A 947 24.98 -28.68 -7.80
CA VAL A 947 25.16 -27.97 -9.07
C VAL A 947 26.35 -27.01 -9.00
N LEU A 948 26.41 -26.15 -7.98
CA LEU A 948 27.49 -25.18 -7.80
C LEU A 948 28.84 -25.87 -7.56
N GLY A 949 28.86 -26.94 -6.78
CA GLY A 949 30.05 -27.75 -6.59
C GLY A 949 30.55 -28.41 -7.87
N CYS A 950 29.63 -28.91 -8.70
CA CYS A 950 29.96 -29.45 -10.02
C CYS A 950 30.64 -28.39 -10.90
N TRP A 951 30.10 -27.17 -10.96
CA TRP A 951 30.70 -26.07 -11.72
C TRP A 951 32.04 -25.61 -11.16
N LEU A 952 32.21 -25.58 -9.84
CA LEU A 952 33.49 -25.24 -9.25
C LEU A 952 34.57 -26.28 -9.63
N ILE A 953 34.25 -27.57 -9.55
CA ILE A 953 35.16 -28.66 -9.95
C ILE A 953 35.48 -28.55 -11.45
N LEU A 954 34.46 -28.44 -12.32
CA LEU A 954 34.65 -28.29 -13.76
C LEU A 954 35.44 -27.02 -14.11
N GLY A 955 35.17 -25.92 -13.43
CA GLY A 955 35.86 -24.65 -13.61
C GLY A 955 37.35 -24.79 -13.30
N VAL A 956 37.71 -25.26 -12.10
CA VAL A 956 39.11 -25.45 -11.69
C VAL A 956 39.83 -26.41 -12.63
N LEU A 957 39.19 -27.51 -13.06
CA LEU A 957 39.77 -28.45 -14.02
C LEU A 957 39.92 -27.85 -15.43
N ALA A 958 38.99 -27.01 -15.88
CA ALA A 958 39.08 -26.32 -17.17
C ALA A 958 40.21 -25.29 -17.16
N LEU A 959 40.46 -24.64 -16.02
CA LEU A 959 41.59 -23.73 -15.83
C LEU A 959 42.93 -24.46 -15.92
N GLU A 960 43.03 -25.63 -15.28
CA GLU A 960 44.21 -26.48 -15.38
C GLU A 960 44.44 -26.96 -16.82
N LEU A 961 43.39 -27.43 -17.51
CA LEU A 961 43.47 -27.86 -18.90
C LEU A 961 43.88 -26.73 -19.84
N ARG A 962 43.32 -25.53 -19.63
CA ARG A 962 43.69 -24.33 -20.38
C ARG A 962 45.14 -23.97 -20.16
N PHE A 963 45.64 -24.02 -18.92
CA PHE A 963 47.05 -23.79 -18.62
C PHE A 963 47.94 -24.78 -19.37
N GLY A 964 47.58 -26.08 -19.36
CA GLY A 964 48.26 -27.11 -20.15
C GLY A 964 48.27 -26.81 -21.66
N LEU A 965 47.16 -26.40 -22.25
CA LEU A 965 47.09 -26.07 -23.69
C LEU A 965 47.83 -24.78 -24.04
N MET A 966 47.86 -23.78 -23.14
CA MET A 966 48.67 -22.57 -23.32
C MET A 966 50.16 -22.90 -23.37
N SER A 967 50.63 -23.89 -22.62
CA SER A 967 52.04 -24.32 -22.65
C SER A 967 52.47 -24.94 -23.98
N LEU A 968 51.52 -25.35 -24.83
CA LEU A 968 51.76 -25.93 -26.16
C LEU A 968 51.75 -24.90 -27.29
N SER A 969 51.42 -23.63 -27.02
CA SER A 969 51.30 -22.56 -28.02
C SER A 969 52.17 -21.36 -27.67
N GLU A 970 53.06 -20.93 -28.56
CA GLU A 970 53.89 -19.73 -28.36
C GLU A 970 53.13 -18.41 -28.60
N HIS A 971 52.13 -18.41 -29.50
CA HIS A 971 51.33 -17.24 -29.89
C HIS A 971 49.84 -17.40 -29.60
N TYR A 972 49.08 -16.29 -29.61
CA TYR A 972 47.63 -16.32 -29.40
C TYR A 972 46.92 -16.99 -30.58
N ASN A 973 46.49 -18.25 -30.41
CA ASN A 973 45.89 -19.05 -31.49
C ASN A 973 44.68 -19.87 -31.00
N ALA A 974 44.12 -20.70 -31.89
CA ALA A 974 42.94 -21.54 -31.66
C ALA A 974 43.03 -22.48 -30.45
N TRP A 975 44.23 -22.89 -30.02
CA TRP A 975 44.43 -23.79 -28.88
C TRP A 975 43.94 -23.18 -27.55
N ARG A 976 44.06 -21.85 -27.41
CA ARG A 976 43.62 -21.11 -26.21
C ARG A 976 42.09 -21.06 -26.10
N TRP A 977 41.41 -20.96 -27.22
CA TRP A 977 39.94 -21.02 -27.29
C TRP A 977 39.46 -22.42 -26.91
N LEU A 978 40.14 -23.45 -27.40
CA LEU A 978 39.77 -24.85 -27.21
C LEU A 978 39.84 -25.31 -25.74
N GLY A 979 40.78 -24.78 -24.96
CA GLY A 979 40.93 -25.13 -23.53
C GLY A 979 39.72 -24.80 -22.65
N TRP A 980 38.90 -23.84 -23.06
CA TRP A 980 37.65 -23.53 -22.38
C TRP A 980 36.47 -24.41 -22.81
N ALA A 981 36.54 -25.01 -24.00
CA ALA A 981 35.41 -25.70 -24.60
C ALA A 981 35.44 -27.22 -24.41
N ILE A 982 36.62 -27.85 -24.37
CA ILE A 982 36.75 -29.31 -24.31
C ILE A 982 36.06 -29.89 -23.08
N LEU A 983 36.42 -29.43 -21.89
CA LEU A 983 35.93 -30.03 -20.65
C LEU A 983 34.42 -29.83 -20.47
N PRO A 984 33.85 -28.62 -20.70
CA PRO A 984 32.40 -28.43 -20.73
C PRO A 984 31.66 -29.29 -21.77
N SER A 985 32.18 -29.37 -22.99
CA SER A 985 31.55 -30.14 -24.06
C SER A 985 31.60 -31.65 -23.79
N LEU A 986 32.73 -32.14 -23.26
CA LEU A 986 32.88 -33.52 -22.81
C LEU A 986 31.89 -33.84 -21.68
N TYR A 987 31.71 -32.94 -20.71
CA TYR A 987 30.71 -33.11 -19.67
C TYR A 987 29.30 -33.26 -20.25
N LEU A 988 28.91 -32.41 -21.22
CA LEU A 988 27.61 -32.51 -21.89
C LEU A 988 27.41 -33.86 -22.58
N VAL A 989 28.42 -34.35 -23.31
CA VAL A 989 28.39 -35.66 -23.98
C VAL A 989 28.26 -36.79 -22.95
N LEU A 990 29.06 -36.77 -21.87
CA LEU A 990 29.05 -37.80 -20.83
C LEU A 990 27.74 -37.84 -20.04
N MET A 991 27.11 -36.69 -19.81
CA MET A 991 25.82 -36.59 -19.13
C MET A 991 24.63 -36.88 -20.04
N ALA A 992 24.78 -36.72 -21.35
CA ALA A 992 23.80 -37.14 -22.35
C ALA A 992 23.81 -38.66 -22.58
N ALA A 993 24.96 -39.31 -22.37
CA ALA A 993 25.10 -40.75 -22.56
C ALA A 993 24.22 -41.55 -21.56
N PRO A 994 23.53 -42.62 -22.01
CA PRO A 994 22.68 -43.46 -21.15
C PRO A 994 23.52 -44.42 -20.26
N ARG A 995 24.54 -43.90 -19.57
CA ARG A 995 25.45 -44.66 -18.70
C ARG A 995 25.05 -44.54 -17.23
N GLN A 996 25.11 -45.64 -16.46
CA GLN A 996 24.92 -45.59 -15.01
C GLN A 996 26.20 -45.12 -14.31
N TRP A 997 26.16 -43.93 -13.69
CA TRP A 997 27.29 -43.32 -12.98
C TRP A 997 27.20 -43.60 -11.47
N PRO A 998 28.31 -43.72 -10.74
CA PRO A 998 28.30 -43.88 -9.27
C PRO A 998 27.81 -42.61 -8.54
N TRP A 999 27.71 -42.68 -7.20
CA TRP A 999 27.44 -41.50 -6.37
C TRP A 999 28.48 -40.40 -6.65
N PRO A 1000 28.10 -39.12 -6.82
CA PRO A 1000 26.80 -38.51 -6.54
C PRO A 1000 25.77 -38.53 -7.70
N VAL A 1001 26.18 -38.88 -8.93
CA VAL A 1001 25.33 -38.77 -10.12
C VAL A 1001 24.17 -39.77 -10.12
N ALA A 1002 24.37 -40.99 -9.61
CA ALA A 1002 23.29 -41.99 -9.47
C ALA A 1002 22.16 -41.52 -8.53
N ALA A 1003 22.52 -40.83 -7.44
CA ALA A 1003 21.56 -40.39 -6.43
C ALA A 1003 20.83 -39.09 -6.86
N TYR A 1004 21.52 -38.23 -7.63
CA TYR A 1004 21.03 -36.91 -8.04
C TYR A 1004 21.10 -36.73 -9.57
N PRO A 1005 20.45 -37.59 -10.38
CA PRO A 1005 20.59 -37.55 -11.83
C PRO A 1005 20.08 -36.25 -12.45
N ARG A 1006 19.04 -35.62 -11.86
CA ARG A 1006 18.46 -34.36 -12.35
C ARG A 1006 19.44 -33.20 -12.18
N GLU A 1007 20.12 -33.15 -11.05
CA GLU A 1007 21.07 -32.11 -10.68
C GLU A 1007 22.27 -32.09 -11.65
N TYR A 1008 22.87 -33.26 -11.89
CA TYR A 1008 24.06 -33.36 -12.75
C TYR A 1008 23.71 -33.35 -14.24
N ARG A 1009 22.67 -34.09 -14.67
CA ARG A 1009 22.35 -34.22 -16.10
C ARG A 1009 21.51 -33.08 -16.65
N LEU A 1010 20.77 -32.34 -15.83
CA LEU A 1010 19.94 -31.24 -16.30
C LEU A 1010 20.41 -29.91 -15.74
N TYR A 1011 20.40 -29.73 -14.42
CA TYR A 1011 20.62 -28.41 -13.82
C TYR A 1011 22.07 -27.92 -13.96
N ALA A 1012 23.06 -28.78 -13.78
CA ALA A 1012 24.46 -28.43 -14.00
C ALA A 1012 24.82 -28.36 -15.50
N ALA A 1013 24.18 -29.19 -16.32
CA ALA A 1013 24.45 -29.27 -17.76
C ALA A 1013 23.79 -28.14 -18.57
N LEU A 1014 22.61 -27.64 -18.19
CA LEU A 1014 21.88 -26.62 -18.96
C LEU A 1014 22.66 -25.30 -19.07
N PRO A 1015 23.12 -24.65 -17.98
CA PRO A 1015 23.89 -23.42 -18.10
C PRO A 1015 25.22 -23.64 -18.82
N LEU A 1016 25.79 -24.84 -18.71
CA LEU A 1016 26.98 -25.21 -19.45
C LEU A 1016 26.71 -25.33 -20.96
N ALA A 1017 25.57 -25.89 -21.37
CA ALA A 1017 25.14 -25.94 -22.76
C ALA A 1017 24.86 -24.53 -23.32
N VAL A 1018 24.24 -23.64 -22.52
CA VAL A 1018 24.06 -22.23 -22.90
C VAL A 1018 25.40 -21.51 -23.00
N LEU A 1019 26.31 -21.72 -22.04
CA LEU A 1019 27.66 -21.17 -22.07
C LEU A 1019 28.43 -21.64 -23.29
N MET A 1020 28.35 -22.93 -23.63
CA MET A 1020 28.98 -23.49 -24.82
C MET A 1020 28.34 -22.99 -26.12
N LEU A 1021 27.03 -22.74 -26.13
CA LEU A 1021 26.38 -22.10 -27.26
C LEU A 1021 26.87 -20.65 -27.41
N ALA A 1022 26.94 -19.88 -26.32
CA ALA A 1022 27.48 -18.52 -26.35
C ALA A 1022 28.96 -18.50 -26.79
N TRP A 1023 29.77 -19.41 -26.25
CA TRP A 1023 31.16 -19.60 -26.65
C TRP A 1023 31.27 -19.96 -28.14
N PHE A 1024 30.40 -20.83 -28.65
CA PHE A 1024 30.36 -21.20 -30.07
C PHE A 1024 30.09 -19.99 -30.97
N TRP A 1025 29.14 -19.13 -30.60
CA TRP A 1025 28.86 -17.92 -31.38
C TRP A 1025 30.01 -16.92 -31.27
N LEU A 1026 30.56 -16.70 -30.07
CA LEU A 1026 31.68 -15.79 -29.82
C LEU A 1026 32.94 -16.21 -30.59
N ALA A 1027 33.25 -17.50 -30.59
CA ALA A 1027 34.38 -18.06 -31.31
C ALA A 1027 34.19 -17.92 -32.83
N ASN A 1028 32.97 -18.11 -33.37
CA ASN A 1028 32.69 -17.89 -34.79
C ASN A 1028 32.80 -16.43 -35.22
N THR A 1029 32.56 -15.46 -34.33
CA THR A 1029 32.63 -14.02 -34.68
C THR A 1029 34.02 -13.42 -34.51
N PHE A 1030 34.81 -13.88 -33.53
CA PHE A 1030 36.07 -13.21 -33.15
C PHE A 1030 37.34 -14.02 -33.43
N SER A 1031 37.25 -15.31 -33.75
CA SER A 1031 38.42 -16.14 -34.02
C SER A 1031 38.60 -16.33 -35.52
N ASP A 1032 39.78 -16.00 -36.04
CA ASP A 1032 40.18 -16.21 -37.43
C ASP A 1032 40.48 -17.69 -37.77
N GLY A 1033 40.72 -18.52 -36.76
CA GLY A 1033 40.99 -19.96 -36.91
C GLY A 1033 42.47 -20.29 -37.08
N GLN A 1034 43.39 -19.36 -36.83
CA GLN A 1034 44.81 -19.65 -36.83
C GLN A 1034 45.17 -20.71 -35.77
N ALA A 1035 45.88 -21.75 -36.17
CA ALA A 1035 46.19 -22.90 -35.33
C ALA A 1035 47.65 -23.34 -35.43
N GLU A 1036 48.58 -22.39 -35.57
CA GLU A 1036 50.02 -22.67 -35.66
C GLU A 1036 50.46 -23.68 -34.58
N PRO A 1037 51.24 -24.72 -34.95
CA PRO A 1037 51.91 -24.92 -36.25
C PRO A 1037 51.06 -25.58 -37.36
N LEU A 1038 49.78 -25.87 -37.12
CA LEU A 1038 48.92 -26.54 -38.12
C LEU A 1038 48.37 -25.55 -39.17
N PRO A 1039 48.38 -25.91 -40.47
CA PRO A 1039 47.77 -25.08 -41.52
C PRO A 1039 46.25 -25.06 -41.41
N TYR A 1040 45.62 -23.98 -41.89
CA TYR A 1040 44.17 -23.88 -41.93
C TYR A 1040 43.58 -24.74 -43.06
N VAL A 1041 42.88 -25.80 -42.65
CA VAL A 1041 42.07 -26.64 -43.53
C VAL A 1041 40.62 -26.58 -43.03
N PRO A 1042 39.66 -26.09 -43.84
CA PRO A 1042 38.25 -26.02 -43.44
C PRO A 1042 37.75 -27.37 -42.90
N LEU A 1043 36.99 -27.35 -41.79
CA LEU A 1043 36.44 -28.53 -41.10
C LEU A 1043 37.46 -29.41 -40.35
N LEU A 1044 38.76 -29.36 -40.67
CA LEU A 1044 39.81 -30.13 -39.98
C LEU A 1044 40.63 -29.28 -39.01
N ASN A 1045 40.43 -27.96 -38.99
CA ASN A 1045 41.09 -27.06 -38.06
C ASN A 1045 40.68 -27.36 -36.59
N PRO A 1046 41.59 -27.25 -35.60
CA PRO A 1046 41.28 -27.49 -34.19
C PRO A 1046 40.10 -26.67 -33.66
N LEU A 1047 39.93 -25.42 -34.12
CA LEU A 1047 38.77 -24.59 -33.77
C LEU A 1047 37.48 -25.16 -34.36
N ASP A 1048 37.49 -25.56 -35.63
CA ASP A 1048 36.31 -26.14 -36.30
C ASP A 1048 35.87 -27.43 -35.63
N LEU A 1049 36.82 -28.32 -35.31
CA LEU A 1049 36.56 -29.55 -34.56
C LEU A 1049 36.01 -29.24 -33.16
N GLY A 1050 36.54 -28.23 -32.47
CA GLY A 1050 36.04 -27.76 -31.19
C GLY A 1050 34.62 -27.21 -31.26
N LEU A 1051 34.31 -26.40 -32.27
CA LEU A 1051 32.97 -25.84 -32.53
C LEU A 1051 31.96 -26.95 -32.84
N MET A 1052 32.35 -27.92 -33.68
CA MET A 1052 31.52 -29.09 -33.99
C MET A 1052 31.30 -29.98 -32.77
N PHE A 1053 32.34 -30.20 -31.95
CA PHE A 1053 32.24 -30.99 -30.73
C PHE A 1053 31.35 -30.31 -29.67
N ALA A 1054 31.46 -28.99 -29.51
CA ALA A 1054 30.58 -28.22 -28.64
C ALA A 1054 29.13 -28.29 -29.12
N LEU A 1055 28.87 -28.08 -30.42
CA LEU A 1055 27.53 -28.16 -31.00
C LEU A 1055 26.94 -29.58 -30.88
N LEU A 1056 27.76 -30.62 -31.07
CA LEU A 1056 27.38 -32.02 -30.85
C LEU A 1056 27.01 -32.27 -29.39
N GLY A 1057 27.82 -31.80 -28.44
CA GLY A 1057 27.54 -31.92 -27.01
C GLY A 1057 26.21 -31.26 -26.62
N ILE A 1058 25.96 -30.04 -27.12
CA ILE A 1058 24.69 -29.32 -26.92
C ILE A 1058 23.51 -30.10 -27.53
N TYR A 1059 23.67 -30.62 -28.74
CA TYR A 1059 22.62 -31.37 -29.44
C TYR A 1059 22.28 -32.69 -28.76
N LEU A 1060 23.28 -33.52 -28.42
CA LEU A 1060 23.07 -34.79 -27.72
C LEU A 1060 22.45 -34.56 -26.34
N TRP A 1061 22.97 -33.59 -25.60
CA TRP A 1061 22.43 -33.23 -24.30
C TRP A 1061 20.99 -32.74 -24.38
N SER A 1062 20.67 -31.81 -25.29
CA SER A 1062 19.32 -31.27 -25.44
C SER A 1062 18.29 -32.36 -25.78
N GLN A 1063 18.64 -33.35 -26.61
CA GLN A 1063 17.77 -34.51 -26.85
C GLN A 1063 17.52 -35.32 -25.57
N SER A 1064 18.57 -35.58 -24.78
CA SER A 1064 18.45 -36.31 -23.51
C SER A 1064 17.65 -35.51 -22.46
N ALA A 1065 17.74 -34.18 -22.48
CA ALA A 1065 17.08 -33.28 -21.54
C ALA A 1065 15.58 -33.16 -21.81
N VAL A 1066 15.17 -33.11 -23.08
CA VAL A 1066 13.75 -33.11 -23.50
C VAL A 1066 13.02 -34.35 -22.97
N ALA A 1067 13.69 -35.50 -22.89
CA ALA A 1067 13.11 -36.73 -22.34
C ALA A 1067 12.86 -36.65 -20.82
N GLN A 1068 13.59 -35.80 -20.08
CA GLN A 1068 13.53 -35.74 -18.62
C GLN A 1068 12.62 -34.62 -18.08
N TRP A 1069 12.38 -33.55 -18.84
CA TRP A 1069 11.62 -32.37 -18.38
C TRP A 1069 10.10 -32.45 -18.58
N ALA A 1070 9.54 -33.52 -19.15
CA ALA A 1070 8.10 -33.66 -19.42
C ALA A 1070 7.48 -32.45 -20.16
N LEU A 1071 8.30 -31.60 -20.81
CA LEU A 1071 7.79 -30.58 -21.74
C LEU A 1071 7.06 -31.30 -22.88
N ARG A 1072 6.08 -30.62 -23.48
CA ARG A 1072 5.46 -31.09 -24.73
C ARG A 1072 6.58 -31.39 -25.73
N ARG A 1073 6.81 -32.68 -25.95
CA ARG A 1073 7.98 -33.23 -26.64
C ARG A 1073 8.16 -32.59 -28.01
N ASP A 1074 7.03 -32.29 -28.66
CA ASP A 1074 6.98 -31.70 -30.00
C ASP A 1074 7.54 -30.26 -30.04
N TYR A 1075 7.14 -29.39 -29.12
CA TYR A 1075 7.62 -28.00 -29.08
C TYR A 1075 9.10 -27.92 -28.69
N ALA A 1076 9.53 -28.70 -27.69
CA ALA A 1076 10.90 -28.67 -27.22
C ALA A 1076 11.89 -29.25 -28.28
N GLN A 1077 11.46 -30.27 -29.02
CA GLN A 1077 12.24 -30.78 -30.17
C GLN A 1077 12.32 -29.76 -31.30
N LEU A 1078 11.25 -29.04 -31.60
CA LEU A 1078 11.24 -28.00 -32.63
C LEU A 1078 12.23 -26.88 -32.28
N VAL A 1079 12.19 -26.35 -31.05
CA VAL A 1079 13.12 -25.30 -30.60
C VAL A 1079 14.57 -25.77 -30.64
N THR A 1080 14.84 -26.99 -30.18
CA THR A 1080 16.18 -27.58 -30.20
C THR A 1080 16.71 -27.71 -31.63
N GLN A 1081 15.86 -28.19 -32.56
CA GLN A 1081 16.21 -28.31 -33.98
C GLN A 1081 16.41 -26.93 -34.62
N ALA A 1082 15.61 -25.92 -34.27
CA ALA A 1082 15.77 -24.57 -34.77
C ALA A 1082 17.08 -23.92 -34.30
N VAL A 1083 17.42 -24.02 -33.00
CA VAL A 1083 18.68 -23.47 -32.44
C VAL A 1083 19.89 -24.18 -33.03
N ALA A 1084 19.88 -25.51 -33.13
CA ALA A 1084 20.94 -26.27 -33.76
C ALA A 1084 21.09 -25.93 -35.25
N GLY A 1085 19.96 -25.80 -35.98
CA GLY A 1085 19.93 -25.43 -37.40
C GLY A 1085 20.46 -24.02 -37.65
N LEU A 1086 20.07 -23.03 -36.84
CA LEU A 1086 20.58 -21.66 -36.93
C LEU A 1086 22.08 -21.59 -36.61
N SER A 1087 22.53 -22.32 -35.59
CA SER A 1087 23.94 -22.36 -35.20
C SER A 1087 24.79 -23.04 -36.28
N LEU A 1088 24.27 -24.09 -36.92
CA LEU A 1088 24.91 -24.74 -38.06
C LEU A 1088 24.97 -23.80 -39.28
N PHE A 1089 23.90 -23.06 -39.57
CA PHE A 1089 23.87 -22.05 -40.64
C PHE A 1089 24.91 -20.93 -40.42
N ALA A 1090 25.02 -20.45 -39.17
CA ALA A 1090 26.02 -19.46 -38.79
C ALA A 1090 27.44 -20.01 -38.90
N PHE A 1091 27.67 -21.25 -38.46
CA PHE A 1091 28.96 -21.93 -38.61
C PHE A 1091 29.36 -22.06 -40.08
N VAL A 1092 28.46 -22.47 -40.97
CA VAL A 1092 28.76 -22.55 -42.41
C VAL A 1092 29.07 -21.17 -42.99
N SER A 1093 28.35 -20.14 -42.57
CA SER A 1093 28.61 -18.75 -43.02
C SER A 1093 29.97 -18.26 -42.54
N ALA A 1094 30.33 -18.50 -41.28
CA ALA A 1094 31.64 -18.17 -40.71
C ALA A 1094 32.76 -19.01 -41.33
N LEU A 1095 32.50 -20.27 -41.69
CA LEU A 1095 33.43 -21.15 -42.39
C LEU A 1095 33.77 -20.58 -43.78
N VAL A 1096 32.77 -20.07 -44.53
CA VAL A 1096 32.99 -19.39 -45.81
C VAL A 1096 33.86 -18.15 -45.62
N MET A 1097 33.57 -17.32 -44.60
CA MET A 1097 34.37 -16.14 -44.28
C MET A 1097 35.82 -16.49 -43.90
N ARG A 1098 36.03 -17.49 -43.03
CA ARG A 1098 37.38 -17.95 -42.64
C ARG A 1098 38.14 -18.59 -43.80
N THR A 1099 37.44 -19.30 -44.69
CA THR A 1099 38.05 -19.84 -45.92
C THR A 1099 38.47 -18.71 -46.86
N ALA A 1100 37.64 -17.68 -47.05
CA ALA A 1100 38.00 -16.50 -47.83
C ALA A 1100 39.16 -15.70 -47.20
N HIS A 1101 39.28 -15.70 -45.88
CA HIS A 1101 40.42 -15.09 -45.19
C HIS A 1101 41.73 -15.84 -45.44
N HIS A 1102 41.76 -17.15 -45.12
CA HIS A 1102 42.99 -17.96 -45.22
C HIS A 1102 43.40 -18.26 -46.67
N TRP A 1103 42.45 -18.46 -47.58
CA TRP A 1103 42.73 -18.85 -48.97
C TRP A 1103 42.54 -17.70 -49.98
N GLY A 1104 41.67 -16.74 -49.68
CA GLY A 1104 41.38 -15.58 -50.53
C GLY A 1104 42.11 -14.29 -50.13
N GLY A 1105 42.82 -14.28 -48.99
CA GLY A 1105 43.63 -13.15 -48.54
C GLY A 1105 42.84 -11.93 -48.05
N VAL A 1106 41.53 -12.06 -47.84
CA VAL A 1106 40.69 -10.98 -47.29
C VAL A 1106 40.96 -10.84 -45.78
N PRO A 1107 41.28 -9.66 -45.22
CA PRO A 1107 41.46 -9.50 -43.77
C PRO A 1107 40.24 -9.98 -42.97
N PHE A 1108 40.45 -10.63 -41.82
CA PHE A 1108 39.36 -11.15 -40.97
C PHE A 1108 38.76 -10.04 -40.08
N ASN A 1109 38.28 -8.98 -40.72
CA ASN A 1109 37.51 -7.91 -40.09
C ASN A 1109 36.09 -7.88 -40.68
N LEU A 1110 35.08 -7.60 -39.86
CA LEU A 1110 33.69 -7.69 -40.29
C LEU A 1110 33.35 -6.74 -41.45
N ASP A 1111 33.89 -5.51 -41.44
CA ASP A 1111 33.66 -4.52 -42.49
C ASP A 1111 34.31 -4.96 -43.82
N ASP A 1112 35.59 -5.36 -43.79
CA ASP A 1112 36.34 -5.84 -44.97
C ASP A 1112 35.69 -7.10 -45.57
N LEU A 1113 35.20 -8.01 -44.72
CA LEU A 1113 34.50 -9.22 -45.14
C LEU A 1113 33.15 -8.91 -45.79
N LEU A 1114 32.41 -7.92 -45.28
CA LEU A 1114 31.10 -7.55 -45.82
C LEU A 1114 31.21 -6.72 -47.11
N GLU A 1115 32.25 -5.91 -47.28
CA GLU A 1115 32.51 -5.19 -48.53
C GLU A 1115 33.04 -6.09 -49.65
N SER A 1116 33.70 -7.21 -49.29
CA SER A 1116 34.27 -8.13 -50.26
C SER A 1116 33.22 -8.82 -51.13
N MET A 1117 33.28 -8.57 -52.44
CA MET A 1117 32.43 -9.23 -53.44
C MET A 1117 32.58 -10.75 -53.43
N GLN A 1118 33.78 -11.26 -53.14
CA GLN A 1118 34.03 -12.71 -53.06
C GLN A 1118 33.29 -13.35 -51.89
N VAL A 1119 33.28 -12.70 -50.73
CA VAL A 1119 32.54 -13.16 -49.54
C VAL A 1119 31.04 -13.04 -49.76
N GLN A 1120 30.56 -11.93 -50.35
CA GLN A 1120 29.14 -11.74 -50.65
C GLN A 1120 28.60 -12.78 -51.62
N ALA A 1121 29.36 -13.09 -52.69
CA ALA A 1121 29.01 -14.15 -53.63
C ALA A 1121 29.05 -15.53 -52.96
N GLY A 1122 30.10 -15.83 -52.18
CA GLY A 1122 30.24 -17.08 -51.44
C GLY A 1122 29.09 -17.33 -50.46
N LEU A 1123 28.66 -16.31 -49.71
CA LEU A 1123 27.51 -16.37 -48.80
C LEU A 1123 26.20 -16.58 -49.55
N SER A 1124 25.96 -15.87 -50.66
CA SER A 1124 24.75 -16.03 -51.47
C SER A 1124 24.65 -17.44 -52.07
N ILE A 1125 25.77 -18.02 -52.54
CA ILE A 1125 25.82 -19.40 -53.02
C ILE A 1125 25.55 -20.38 -51.88
N ALA A 1126 26.24 -20.24 -50.75
CA ALA A 1126 26.06 -21.12 -49.59
C ALA A 1126 24.62 -21.08 -49.05
N TRP A 1127 24.02 -19.89 -48.91
CA TRP A 1127 22.65 -19.73 -48.42
C TRP A 1127 21.62 -20.31 -49.40
N THR A 1128 21.84 -20.15 -50.72
CA THR A 1128 20.97 -20.74 -51.74
C THR A 1128 21.04 -22.26 -51.72
N LEU A 1129 22.23 -22.84 -51.56
CA LEU A 1129 22.41 -24.30 -51.44
C LEU A 1129 21.76 -24.85 -50.15
N ILE A 1130 21.89 -24.14 -49.02
CA ILE A 1130 21.20 -24.51 -47.77
C ILE A 1130 19.69 -24.43 -47.93
N ALA A 1131 19.18 -23.34 -48.52
CA ALA A 1131 17.74 -23.14 -48.71
C ALA A 1131 17.14 -24.22 -49.64
N LEU A 1132 17.83 -24.54 -50.74
CA LEU A 1132 17.45 -25.62 -51.64
C LEU A 1132 17.49 -26.97 -50.93
N GLY A 1133 18.53 -27.26 -50.16
CA GLY A 1133 18.64 -28.49 -49.36
C GLY A 1133 17.52 -28.64 -48.32
N LEU A 1134 17.11 -27.55 -47.67
CA LEU A 1134 15.98 -27.53 -46.72
C LEU A 1134 14.64 -27.73 -47.44
N MET A 1135 14.42 -27.11 -48.60
CA MET A 1135 13.19 -27.27 -49.38
C MET A 1135 13.07 -28.70 -49.95
N ILE A 1136 14.14 -29.24 -50.54
CA ILE A 1136 14.19 -30.62 -51.04
C ILE A 1136 14.01 -31.60 -49.87
N GLY A 1137 14.74 -31.43 -48.78
CA GLY A 1137 14.64 -32.29 -47.60
C GLY A 1137 13.27 -32.22 -46.91
N GLY A 1138 12.66 -31.04 -46.83
CA GLY A 1138 11.32 -30.82 -46.29
C GLY A 1138 10.23 -31.46 -47.14
N HIS A 1139 10.38 -31.42 -48.47
CA HIS A 1139 9.52 -32.14 -49.41
C HIS A 1139 9.68 -33.67 -49.28
N LEU A 1140 10.91 -34.17 -49.34
CA LEU A 1140 11.22 -35.61 -49.25
C LEU A 1140 10.82 -36.24 -47.92
N ARG A 1141 10.85 -35.48 -46.82
CA ARG A 1141 10.48 -35.95 -45.46
C ARG A 1141 9.05 -35.56 -45.05
N HIS A 1142 8.26 -34.97 -45.96
CA HIS A 1142 6.91 -34.46 -45.71
C HIS A 1142 6.79 -33.52 -44.49
N ARG A 1143 7.82 -32.71 -44.22
CA ARG A 1143 7.85 -31.73 -43.12
C ARG A 1143 7.65 -30.32 -43.67
N ARG A 1144 6.39 -29.88 -43.68
CA ARG A 1144 5.97 -28.54 -44.16
C ARG A 1144 6.74 -27.40 -43.49
N GLU A 1145 7.04 -27.53 -42.20
CA GLU A 1145 7.79 -26.51 -41.43
C GLU A 1145 9.21 -26.31 -41.95
N VAL A 1146 9.95 -27.41 -42.23
CA VAL A 1146 11.32 -27.36 -42.76
C VAL A 1146 11.34 -26.76 -44.17
N TRP A 1147 10.34 -27.10 -44.98
CA TRP A 1147 10.17 -26.54 -46.30
C TRP A 1147 9.91 -25.02 -46.26
N LEU A 1148 9.04 -24.56 -45.35
CA LEU A 1148 8.72 -23.13 -45.17
C LEU A 1148 9.94 -22.33 -44.70
N VAL A 1149 10.80 -22.91 -43.85
CA VAL A 1149 12.06 -22.27 -43.43
C VAL A 1149 13.00 -22.08 -44.64
N GLY A 1150 13.11 -23.07 -45.52
CA GLY A 1150 13.87 -22.95 -46.76
C GLY A 1150 13.31 -21.86 -47.70
N ALA A 1151 11.99 -21.80 -47.86
CA ALA A 1151 11.33 -20.77 -48.67
C ALA A 1151 11.52 -19.35 -48.09
N ALA A 1152 11.46 -19.20 -46.76
CA ALA A 1152 11.74 -17.93 -46.09
C ALA A 1152 13.21 -17.50 -46.27
N LEU A 1153 14.16 -18.45 -46.20
CA LEU A 1153 15.58 -18.16 -46.45
C LEU A 1153 15.82 -17.71 -47.90
N ILE A 1154 15.13 -18.31 -48.88
CA ILE A 1154 15.13 -17.79 -50.26
C ILE A 1154 14.61 -16.36 -50.30
N ALA A 1155 13.46 -16.05 -49.68
CA ALA A 1155 12.92 -14.69 -49.66
C ALA A 1155 13.89 -13.67 -49.04
N VAL A 1156 14.66 -14.07 -48.01
CA VAL A 1156 15.73 -13.25 -47.42
C VAL A 1156 16.87 -13.03 -48.40
N VAL A 1157 17.31 -14.07 -49.12
CA VAL A 1157 18.33 -13.93 -50.19
C VAL A 1157 17.82 -12.95 -51.25
N VAL A 1158 16.56 -13.07 -51.68
CA VAL A 1158 15.95 -12.15 -52.66
C VAL A 1158 15.85 -10.71 -52.13
N ALA A 1159 15.46 -10.53 -50.87
CA ALA A 1159 15.43 -9.22 -50.23
C ALA A 1159 16.84 -8.63 -50.05
N LYS A 1160 17.86 -9.46 -49.79
CA LYS A 1160 19.27 -9.03 -49.73
C LYS A 1160 19.72 -8.51 -51.09
N LEU A 1161 19.43 -9.25 -52.17
CA LEU A 1161 19.64 -8.76 -53.54
C LEU A 1161 18.87 -7.44 -53.75
N PHE A 1162 17.66 -7.31 -53.19
CA PHE A 1162 16.87 -6.08 -53.31
C PHE A 1162 17.46 -4.87 -52.55
N PHE A 1163 17.87 -4.99 -51.29
CA PHE A 1163 18.26 -3.81 -50.49
C PHE A 1163 19.75 -3.49 -50.59
N VAL A 1164 20.61 -4.51 -50.63
CA VAL A 1164 22.06 -4.34 -50.61
C VAL A 1164 22.59 -4.08 -52.02
N GLU A 1165 21.94 -4.62 -53.05
CA GLU A 1165 22.34 -4.38 -54.45
C GLU A 1165 21.56 -3.25 -55.15
N LEU A 1166 20.38 -2.78 -54.64
CA LEU A 1166 19.66 -1.60 -55.20
C LEU A 1166 20.01 -0.24 -54.59
N SER A 1167 20.67 -0.13 -53.44
CA SER A 1167 20.97 1.20 -52.86
C SER A 1167 21.80 2.09 -53.79
N ASN A 1168 22.41 1.50 -54.82
CA ASN A 1168 23.21 2.16 -55.84
C ASN A 1168 22.44 2.59 -57.12
N ARG A 1169 21.08 2.55 -57.21
CA ARG A 1169 20.33 2.97 -58.44
C ARG A 1169 18.99 3.72 -58.17
N GLY A 1170 18.63 4.68 -59.04
CA GLY A 1170 17.55 5.69 -58.87
C GLY A 1170 16.07 5.22 -58.94
N GLY A 1171 15.13 6.16 -58.68
CA GLY A 1171 13.71 5.91 -58.31
C GLY A 1171 12.84 5.07 -59.25
N LEU A 1172 13.17 4.97 -60.54
CA LEU A 1172 12.46 4.14 -61.52
C LEU A 1172 12.92 2.67 -61.46
N ALA A 1173 14.19 2.41 -61.12
CA ALA A 1173 14.71 1.05 -60.89
C ALA A 1173 14.04 0.36 -59.68
N ARG A 1174 13.56 1.17 -58.72
CA ARG A 1174 12.79 0.72 -57.56
C ARG A 1174 11.47 0.06 -57.97
N ILE A 1175 10.78 0.60 -58.97
CA ILE A 1175 9.50 0.08 -59.50
C ILE A 1175 9.72 -1.23 -60.29
N VAL A 1176 10.82 -1.35 -61.05
CA VAL A 1176 11.13 -2.54 -61.87
C VAL A 1176 11.62 -3.72 -61.03
N SER A 1177 12.37 -3.47 -59.95
CA SER A 1177 12.84 -4.52 -59.05
C SER A 1177 11.71 -5.13 -58.20
N PHE A 1178 10.66 -4.35 -57.89
CA PHE A 1178 9.41 -4.88 -57.32
C PHE A 1178 8.73 -5.91 -58.23
N ILE A 1179 8.94 -5.84 -59.55
CA ILE A 1179 8.40 -6.79 -60.52
C ILE A 1179 9.31 -8.04 -60.65
N GLY A 1180 10.64 -7.86 -60.66
CA GLY A 1180 11.61 -8.96 -60.79
C GLY A 1180 11.63 -9.92 -59.59
N VAL A 1181 11.51 -9.39 -58.37
CA VAL A 1181 11.33 -10.18 -57.14
C VAL A 1181 10.06 -11.04 -57.21
N GLY A 1182 9.00 -10.52 -57.84
CA GLY A 1182 7.75 -11.24 -58.07
C GLY A 1182 7.89 -12.47 -58.99
N VAL A 1183 8.82 -12.45 -59.95
CA VAL A 1183 9.07 -13.56 -60.90
C VAL A 1183 9.92 -14.67 -60.27
N LEU A 1184 10.91 -14.33 -59.46
CA LEU A 1184 11.80 -15.30 -58.81
C LEU A 1184 11.06 -16.19 -57.80
N LEU A 1185 10.08 -15.60 -57.08
CA LEU A 1185 9.17 -16.34 -56.19
C LEU A 1185 8.29 -17.35 -56.94
N LEU A 1186 8.02 -17.10 -58.22
CA LEU A 1186 7.18 -17.93 -59.09
C LEU A 1186 7.90 -19.21 -59.54
N VAL A 1187 9.21 -19.13 -59.82
CA VAL A 1187 10.06 -20.27 -60.21
C VAL A 1187 10.29 -21.23 -59.04
N VAL A 1188 10.50 -20.70 -57.83
CA VAL A 1188 10.70 -21.51 -56.63
C VAL A 1188 9.43 -22.28 -56.25
N GLY A 1189 8.25 -21.70 -56.52
CA GLY A 1189 6.96 -22.37 -56.36
C GLY A 1189 6.74 -23.60 -57.25
N TYR A 1190 7.51 -23.76 -58.34
CA TYR A 1190 7.39 -24.89 -59.27
C TYR A 1190 8.20 -26.12 -58.83
N PHE A 1191 9.43 -25.94 -58.33
CA PHE A 1191 10.37 -27.05 -58.11
C PHE A 1191 10.29 -27.74 -56.75
N ALA A 1192 9.64 -27.14 -55.75
CA ALA A 1192 9.46 -27.75 -54.45
C ALA A 1192 8.05 -27.42 -53.93
N PRO A 1193 7.01 -28.17 -54.27
CA PRO A 1193 5.65 -27.85 -53.83
C PRO A 1193 5.47 -28.03 -52.31
N LEU A 1194 4.61 -27.19 -51.73
CA LEU A 1194 4.30 -27.19 -50.29
C LEU A 1194 3.63 -28.52 -49.86
N PRO A 1195 4.16 -29.24 -48.85
CA PRO A 1195 3.54 -30.47 -48.36
C PRO A 1195 2.12 -30.22 -47.78
N PRO A 1196 1.15 -31.11 -48.01
CA PRO A 1196 -0.24 -30.93 -47.53
C PRO A 1196 -0.34 -30.88 -46.00
N LYS A 1197 -1.31 -30.11 -45.48
CA LYS A 1197 -1.57 -29.97 -44.02
C LYS A 1197 -2.19 -31.27 -43.50
N ARG A 1198 -1.70 -31.81 -42.38
CA ARG A 1198 -2.37 -32.95 -41.72
C ARG A 1198 -3.78 -32.52 -41.27
N PRO A 1199 -4.82 -33.35 -41.46
CA PRO A 1199 -6.16 -33.05 -40.99
C PRO A 1199 -6.17 -33.00 -39.45
N ASP A 1200 -6.78 -31.94 -38.90
CA ASP A 1200 -7.03 -31.83 -37.46
C ASP A 1200 -8.03 -32.92 -37.05
N PRO A 1201 -7.86 -33.61 -35.90
CA PRO A 1201 -8.81 -34.61 -35.45
C PRO A 1201 -10.16 -33.92 -35.16
N VAL A 1202 -11.19 -34.31 -35.89
CA VAL A 1202 -12.56 -33.81 -35.73
C VAL A 1202 -13.06 -34.21 -34.33
N PRO A 1203 -13.54 -33.26 -33.50
CA PRO A 1203 -14.17 -33.61 -32.24
C PRO A 1203 -15.51 -34.29 -32.55
N VAL A 1204 -15.67 -35.52 -32.10
CA VAL A 1204 -16.93 -36.27 -32.20
C VAL A 1204 -17.98 -35.54 -31.35
N THR A 1205 -18.96 -34.94 -32.01
CA THR A 1205 -20.19 -34.46 -31.39
C THR A 1205 -21.13 -35.65 -31.18
N GLU A 1206 -21.52 -35.90 -29.92
CA GLU A 1206 -22.56 -36.88 -29.56
C GLU A 1206 -23.88 -36.46 -30.24
N GLU A 1207 -24.33 -37.25 -31.23
CA GLU A 1207 -25.68 -37.24 -31.75
C GLU A 1207 -26.59 -37.94 -30.74
N THR A 1208 -27.52 -37.21 -30.11
CA THR A 1208 -28.70 -37.81 -29.47
C THR A 1208 -29.80 -37.93 -30.52
N GLU A 1209 -30.05 -39.17 -30.93
CA GLU A 1209 -31.19 -39.60 -31.73
C GLU A 1209 -32.52 -39.18 -31.08
N GLY A 1210 -33.35 -38.47 -31.84
CA GLY A 1210 -34.78 -38.39 -31.60
C GLY A 1210 -35.50 -39.34 -32.55
N VAL A 1211 -36.08 -40.41 -32.02
CA VAL A 1211 -36.98 -41.31 -32.76
C VAL A 1211 -38.42 -40.86 -32.57
N SER A 1212 -39.13 -40.81 -33.69
CA SER A 1212 -40.56 -40.61 -33.87
C SER A 1212 -41.43 -41.61 -33.11
N SER A 1213 -42.40 -41.11 -32.33
CA SER A 1213 -43.84 -41.44 -32.40
C SER A 1213 -44.59 -40.70 -31.30
#